data_AF-A0A522YZ15-F1
#
_entry.id   AF-A0A522YZ15-F1
#
_cell.length_a   1.000
_cell.length_b   1.000
_cell.length_c   1.000
_cell.angle_alpha   90.00
_cell.angle_beta   90.00
_cell.angle_gamma   90.00
#
_symmetry.space_group_name_H-M   'P 1'
#
loop_
_entity.id
_entity.type
_entity.pdbx_description
1 polymer ?
#
loop_
_entity_poly.entity_id
_entity_poly.type
_entity_poly.pdbx_seq_one_letter_code
_entity_poly.pdbx_strand_id
1 'polypeptide(L)'
;MLSAPLALLLALPASARSPRAEAAAALWRRGEVERAAREFEADYRADPKDPASALDAAAAWREAEDHKKAAALFAEAAKSGDPDALSALGWEAGRAGDVPGARKAFEAALTSAPANVQALLGLTRLELKAGRPREAAAAAQRAAAAKPTDALVLAHLARAREALGEDEAAATAWERAIEADGTYLETRLALGAAYKRLGRANDAWRQYVKVLSADSKNPTAKRESAALRASLTRRPEEIVPARTLKSFLPVVPAQPGRAPLLRVAVGTTNLGKPAPRPEVAFLCDGPFELYDPAGGKRLLAGPAKEAWTARRARKGSGYEVYDASGARKAGFKKALGVRPLEAGRSLIVQRLDIAQGTAWAVQGDRQLKGALELRGAGRAGLTLVNIVALEDYLYGVVNEEMPGKFHTEALKAQAVIARNHALIVKDHWKPHHKSGYDLCDGQHCQVYGGVAAETDKGRRAVDETHALALTYAGKLAQTPYSSNCGGHTQASAETGGWFKAAYLTGAKDADGGVPEPKSPWENDRWLKTNPAVYCNIPEYMHPSHFRWSRAIDVKDLEERLKRRKRGGVGTLKRVRILQRSVSGNVNKVAFEGTKGRVVVDKEAGVRGVFSTSSLRDTMFLLEAERDAKGRLVELLVYGGGWGHNVGLCQYGALGRALKGQDFRTILAHYFPGADLKRLDY
;
A
#
# COMPACT_ATOMS: atom_id res chain seq x y z
N MET A 1 14.19 -13.37 31.89
CA MET A 1 15.04 -14.46 31.38
C MET A 1 14.17 -15.41 30.57
N LEU A 2 14.11 -15.23 29.25
CA LEU A 2 13.56 -16.18 28.28
C LEU A 2 14.30 -15.89 26.98
N SER A 3 15.34 -16.67 26.74
CA SER A 3 16.23 -16.61 25.59
C SER A 3 15.45 -17.12 24.37
N ALA A 4 15.16 -16.24 23.41
CA ALA A 4 14.71 -16.66 22.10
C ALA A 4 15.84 -17.45 21.41
N PRO A 5 15.57 -18.60 20.78
CA PRO A 5 16.62 -19.29 20.05
C PRO A 5 17.01 -18.41 18.87
N LEU A 6 18.26 -17.97 18.89
CA LEU A 6 18.95 -17.44 17.73
C LEU A 6 18.85 -18.54 16.66
N ALA A 7 17.93 -18.40 15.71
CA ALA A 7 17.94 -19.22 14.52
C ALA A 7 19.24 -18.87 13.81
N LEU A 8 20.23 -19.75 13.98
CA LEU A 8 21.49 -19.72 13.28
C LEU A 8 21.14 -19.82 11.79
N LEU A 9 21.01 -18.68 11.13
CA LEU A 9 21.28 -18.59 9.70
C LEU A 9 22.73 -19.05 9.59
N LEU A 10 22.91 -20.35 9.33
CA LEU A 10 24.11 -20.83 8.67
C LEU A 10 24.17 -20.04 7.36
N ALA A 11 24.86 -18.91 7.40
CA ALA A 11 25.48 -18.33 6.24
C ALA A 11 26.44 -19.43 5.77
N LEU A 12 25.93 -20.30 4.89
CA LEU A 12 26.80 -21.00 3.96
C LEU A 12 27.67 -19.89 3.36
N PRO A 13 29.01 -20.01 3.40
CA PRO A 13 29.86 -19.04 2.73
C PRO A 13 29.33 -18.97 1.30
N ALA A 14 29.05 -17.76 0.82
CA ALA A 14 28.61 -17.57 -0.55
C ALA A 14 29.71 -18.12 -1.46
N SER A 15 29.60 -19.39 -1.85
CA SER A 15 30.34 -19.90 -2.97
C SER A 15 30.00 -18.99 -4.13
N ALA A 16 31.02 -18.50 -4.82
CA ALA A 16 30.79 -17.71 -6.01
C ALA A 16 29.90 -18.56 -6.93
N ARG A 17 28.69 -18.06 -7.23
CA ARG A 17 27.75 -18.75 -8.12
C ARG A 17 28.47 -19.05 -9.44
N SER A 18 28.12 -20.19 -10.03
CA SER A 18 28.65 -20.53 -11.34
C SER A 18 28.25 -19.44 -12.36
N PRO A 19 29.06 -19.19 -13.40
CA PRO A 19 28.67 -18.31 -14.50
C PRO A 19 27.35 -18.72 -15.16
N ARG A 20 27.03 -20.03 -15.16
CA ARG A 20 25.76 -20.55 -15.67
C ARG A 20 24.58 -20.15 -14.79
N ALA A 21 24.71 -20.25 -13.47
CA ALA A 21 23.68 -19.80 -12.54
C ALA A 21 23.41 -18.29 -12.65
N GLU A 22 24.45 -17.47 -12.85
CA GLU A 22 24.30 -16.02 -13.09
C GLU A 22 23.58 -15.72 -14.42
N ALA A 23 23.89 -16.46 -15.49
CA ALA A 23 23.19 -16.35 -16.77
C ALA A 23 21.71 -16.79 -16.66
N ALA A 24 21.43 -17.85 -15.90
CA ALA A 24 20.08 -18.32 -15.60
C ALA A 24 19.27 -17.27 -14.81
N ALA A 25 19.89 -16.61 -13.83
CA ALA A 25 19.29 -15.50 -13.09
C ALA A 25 18.86 -14.35 -14.00
N ALA A 26 19.70 -14.00 -14.98
CA ALA A 26 19.39 -12.94 -15.94
C ALA A 26 18.22 -13.32 -16.87
N LEU A 27 18.14 -14.59 -17.31
CA LEU A 27 16.98 -15.12 -18.06
C LEU A 27 15.69 -15.04 -17.22
N TRP A 28 15.77 -15.45 -15.95
CA TRP A 28 14.63 -15.41 -15.03
C TRP A 28 14.10 -13.99 -14.82
N ARG A 29 14.99 -13.00 -14.57
CA ARG A 29 14.59 -11.58 -14.42
C ARG A 29 13.89 -11.01 -15.67
N ARG A 30 14.18 -11.54 -16.87
CA ARG A 30 13.50 -11.18 -18.13
C ARG A 30 12.24 -12.01 -18.42
N GLY A 31 11.78 -12.82 -17.46
CA GLY A 31 10.58 -13.64 -17.60
C GLY A 31 10.73 -14.84 -18.53
N GLU A 32 11.96 -15.18 -18.95
CA GLU A 32 12.28 -16.32 -19.80
C GLU A 32 12.35 -17.61 -18.96
N VAL A 33 11.30 -17.88 -18.17
CA VAL A 33 11.30 -18.86 -17.07
C VAL A 33 11.62 -20.28 -17.52
N GLU A 34 11.14 -20.74 -18.68
CA GLU A 34 11.45 -22.09 -19.18
C GLU A 34 12.92 -22.22 -19.63
N ARG A 35 13.53 -21.14 -20.13
CA ARG A 35 14.97 -21.13 -20.46
C ARG A 35 15.79 -21.09 -19.19
N ALA A 36 15.42 -20.23 -18.24
CA ALA A 36 16.08 -20.14 -16.94
C ALA A 36 16.04 -21.49 -16.20
N ALA A 37 14.89 -22.18 -16.19
CA ALA A 37 14.73 -23.48 -15.55
C ALA A 37 15.66 -24.54 -16.15
N ARG A 38 15.83 -24.57 -17.48
CA ARG A 38 16.79 -25.46 -18.15
C ARG A 38 18.23 -25.16 -17.77
N GLU A 39 18.62 -23.88 -17.67
CA GLU A 39 19.98 -23.50 -17.28
C GLU A 39 20.27 -23.79 -15.81
N PHE A 40 19.34 -23.52 -14.88
CA PHE A 40 19.49 -23.92 -13.48
C PHE A 40 19.55 -25.44 -13.32
N GLU A 41 18.74 -26.21 -14.06
CA GLU A 41 18.81 -27.67 -14.02
C GLU A 41 20.13 -28.20 -14.60
N ALA A 42 20.65 -27.56 -15.66
CA ALA A 42 21.97 -27.89 -16.20
C ALA A 42 23.12 -27.54 -15.25
N ASP A 43 22.94 -26.51 -14.43
CA ASP A 43 23.86 -26.14 -13.35
C ASP A 43 23.86 -27.20 -12.25
N TYR A 44 22.69 -27.59 -11.75
CA TYR A 44 22.53 -28.69 -10.80
C TYR A 44 23.12 -30.00 -11.32
N ARG A 45 22.93 -30.34 -12.60
CA ARG A 45 23.51 -31.56 -13.18
C ARG A 45 25.04 -31.55 -13.22
N ALA A 46 25.67 -30.38 -13.23
CA ALA A 46 27.12 -30.26 -13.20
C ALA A 46 27.68 -30.53 -11.80
N ASP A 47 26.92 -30.24 -10.74
CA ASP A 47 27.24 -30.64 -9.36
C ASP A 47 25.98 -31.13 -8.60
N PRO A 48 25.55 -32.39 -8.80
CA PRO A 48 24.32 -32.92 -8.21
C PRO A 48 24.35 -33.04 -6.68
N LYS A 49 25.50 -32.80 -6.04
CA LYS A 49 25.64 -32.85 -4.59
C LYS A 49 25.31 -31.52 -3.92
N ASP A 50 25.20 -30.43 -4.69
CA ASP A 50 24.81 -29.14 -4.17
C ASP A 50 23.28 -29.01 -4.05
N PRO A 51 22.70 -29.04 -2.84
CA PRO A 51 21.26 -28.88 -2.66
C PRO A 51 20.78 -27.48 -3.07
N ALA A 52 21.63 -26.45 -3.09
CA ALA A 52 21.23 -25.10 -3.45
C ALA A 52 20.89 -24.98 -4.95
N SER A 53 21.73 -25.53 -5.83
CA SER A 53 21.44 -25.59 -7.27
C SER A 53 20.19 -26.44 -7.60
N ALA A 54 19.93 -27.52 -6.84
CA ALA A 54 18.69 -28.30 -6.96
C ALA A 54 17.45 -27.45 -6.62
N LEU A 55 17.51 -26.66 -5.56
CA LEU A 55 16.42 -25.76 -5.14
C LEU A 55 16.17 -24.64 -6.16
N ASP A 56 17.25 -24.05 -6.70
CA ASP A 56 17.17 -23.03 -7.77
C ASP A 56 16.47 -23.60 -9.01
N ALA A 57 16.86 -24.80 -9.44
CA ALA A 57 16.23 -25.50 -10.57
C ALA A 57 14.76 -25.87 -10.29
N ALA A 58 14.47 -26.41 -9.10
CA ALA A 58 13.11 -26.79 -8.70
C ALA A 58 12.16 -25.59 -8.69
N ALA A 59 12.58 -24.48 -8.08
CA ALA A 59 11.79 -23.26 -8.02
C ALA A 59 11.58 -22.61 -9.41
N ALA A 60 12.56 -22.72 -10.31
CA ALA A 60 12.42 -22.28 -11.69
C ALA A 60 11.41 -23.12 -12.48
N TRP A 61 11.43 -24.44 -12.34
CA TRP A 61 10.42 -25.32 -12.96
C TRP A 61 9.03 -25.12 -12.39
N ARG A 62 8.92 -24.78 -11.09
CA ARG A 62 7.65 -24.36 -10.48
C ARG A 62 7.09 -23.09 -11.12
N GLU A 63 7.91 -22.05 -11.32
CA GLU A 63 7.46 -20.83 -12.03
C GLU A 63 7.13 -21.10 -13.52
N ALA A 64 7.74 -22.11 -14.13
CA ALA A 64 7.41 -22.60 -15.47
C ALA A 64 6.14 -23.48 -15.51
N GLU A 65 5.50 -23.75 -14.36
CA GLU A 65 4.34 -24.64 -14.18
C GLU A 65 4.60 -26.11 -14.60
N ASP A 66 5.85 -26.57 -14.57
CA ASP A 66 6.21 -28.00 -14.71
C ASP A 66 6.33 -28.64 -13.32
N HIS A 67 5.18 -28.85 -12.68
CA HIS A 67 5.09 -29.32 -11.29
C HIS A 67 5.69 -30.71 -11.08
N LYS A 68 5.74 -31.56 -12.13
CA LYS A 68 6.37 -32.90 -12.05
C LYS A 68 7.89 -32.78 -11.91
N LYS A 69 8.53 -31.96 -12.75
CA LYS A 69 9.98 -31.72 -12.62
C LYS A 69 10.31 -30.96 -11.34
N ALA A 70 9.51 -29.97 -10.99
CA ALA A 70 9.69 -29.22 -9.74
C ALA A 70 9.63 -30.15 -8.53
N ALA A 71 8.62 -31.03 -8.43
CA ALA A 71 8.51 -32.01 -7.36
C ALA A 71 9.71 -32.97 -7.31
N ALA A 72 10.17 -33.49 -8.46
CA ALA A 72 11.33 -34.37 -8.51
C ALA A 72 12.61 -33.70 -7.98
N LEU A 73 12.87 -32.44 -8.37
CA LEU A 73 14.04 -31.69 -7.92
C LEU A 73 13.92 -31.26 -6.45
N PHE A 74 12.73 -30.88 -5.98
CA PHE A 74 12.51 -30.63 -4.56
C PHE A 74 12.67 -31.91 -3.72
N ALA A 75 12.32 -33.08 -4.25
CA ALA A 75 12.56 -34.35 -3.56
C ALA A 75 14.06 -34.64 -3.39
N GLU A 76 14.88 -34.32 -4.40
CA GLU A 76 16.34 -34.39 -4.30
C GLU A 76 16.87 -33.41 -3.23
N ALA A 77 16.45 -32.14 -3.28
CA ALA A 77 16.86 -31.15 -2.29
C ALA A 77 16.41 -31.50 -0.86
N ALA A 78 15.22 -32.09 -0.71
CA ALA A 78 14.65 -32.49 0.57
C ALA A 78 15.40 -33.64 1.26
N LYS A 79 16.29 -34.35 0.57
CA LYS A 79 17.18 -35.36 1.20
C LYS A 79 18.10 -34.76 2.25
N SER A 80 18.36 -33.45 2.18
CA SER A 80 19.08 -32.70 3.21
C SER A 80 18.32 -32.60 4.54
N GLY A 81 17.01 -32.90 4.56
CA GLY A 81 16.14 -32.70 5.71
C GLY A 81 15.66 -31.25 5.89
N ASP A 82 15.94 -30.35 4.95
CA ASP A 82 15.47 -28.96 4.99
C ASP A 82 13.92 -28.92 5.01
N PRO A 83 13.29 -28.42 6.09
CA PRO A 83 11.83 -28.34 6.19
C PRO A 83 11.19 -27.43 5.14
N ASP A 84 11.91 -26.41 4.64
CA ASP A 84 11.38 -25.54 3.59
C ASP A 84 11.36 -26.27 2.24
N ALA A 85 12.39 -27.08 1.95
CA ALA A 85 12.43 -27.94 0.77
C ALA A 85 11.34 -29.03 0.83
N LEU A 86 11.14 -29.65 2.00
CA LEU A 86 10.05 -30.63 2.22
C LEU A 86 8.67 -29.98 2.07
N SER A 87 8.48 -28.76 2.58
CA SER A 87 7.24 -28.02 2.40
C SER A 87 6.99 -27.73 0.91
N ALA A 88 8.00 -27.23 0.19
CA ALA A 88 7.91 -26.96 -1.25
C ALA A 88 7.63 -28.24 -2.06
N LEU A 89 8.26 -29.36 -1.71
CA LEU A 89 7.93 -30.68 -2.27
C LEU A 89 6.46 -31.02 -2.08
N GLY A 90 5.91 -30.80 -0.88
CA GLY A 90 4.50 -31.06 -0.59
C GLY A 90 3.55 -30.28 -1.51
N TRP A 91 3.84 -29.01 -1.73
CA TRP A 91 3.07 -28.16 -2.65
C TRP A 91 3.16 -28.65 -4.10
N GLU A 92 4.38 -28.92 -4.59
CA GLU A 92 4.58 -29.34 -5.98
C GLU A 92 4.06 -30.75 -6.25
N ALA A 93 4.21 -31.70 -5.31
CA ALA A 93 3.61 -33.03 -5.41
C ALA A 93 2.08 -32.93 -5.52
N GLY A 94 1.45 -32.08 -4.70
CA GLY A 94 0.02 -31.84 -4.76
C GLY A 94 -0.44 -31.25 -6.10
N ARG A 95 0.32 -30.29 -6.65
CA ARG A 95 0.08 -29.71 -7.98
C ARG A 95 0.32 -30.70 -9.12
N ALA A 96 1.24 -31.65 -8.93
CA ALA A 96 1.50 -32.75 -9.85
C ALA A 96 0.45 -33.88 -9.78
N GLY A 97 -0.46 -33.84 -8.80
CA GLY A 97 -1.53 -34.82 -8.58
C GLY A 97 -1.18 -35.94 -7.58
N ASP A 98 0.02 -35.93 -7.00
CA ASP A 98 0.44 -36.86 -5.97
C ASP A 98 0.01 -36.37 -4.57
N VAL A 99 -1.29 -36.53 -4.29
CA VAL A 99 -1.89 -36.14 -3.00
C VAL A 99 -1.30 -36.90 -1.80
N PRO A 100 -1.05 -38.22 -1.87
CA PRO A 100 -0.39 -38.95 -0.78
C PRO A 100 1.05 -38.46 -0.53
N GLY A 101 1.84 -38.27 -1.59
CA GLY A 101 3.20 -37.74 -1.49
C GLY A 101 3.22 -36.33 -0.92
N ALA A 102 2.27 -35.48 -1.33
CA ALA A 102 2.11 -34.13 -0.81
C ALA A 102 1.93 -34.12 0.72
N ARG A 103 0.98 -34.93 1.21
CA ARG A 103 0.73 -35.10 2.65
C ARG A 103 1.98 -35.55 3.38
N LYS A 104 2.63 -36.61 2.89
CA LYS A 104 3.83 -37.18 3.51
C LYS A 104 4.94 -36.14 3.62
N ALA A 105 5.16 -35.34 2.57
CA ALA A 105 6.17 -34.28 2.56
C ALA A 105 5.85 -33.16 3.56
N PHE A 106 4.58 -32.73 3.65
CA PHE A 106 4.17 -31.75 4.66
C PHE A 106 4.32 -32.29 6.09
N GLU A 107 3.91 -33.53 6.35
CA GLU A 107 4.06 -34.16 7.66
C GLU A 107 5.54 -34.29 8.05
N ALA A 108 6.40 -34.68 7.11
CA ALA A 108 7.85 -34.73 7.32
C ALA A 108 8.45 -33.34 7.64
N ALA A 109 8.02 -32.28 6.92
CA ALA A 109 8.42 -30.91 7.23
C ALA A 109 7.99 -30.50 8.65
N LEU A 110 6.82 -30.94 9.10
CA LEU A 110 6.29 -30.62 10.42
C LEU A 110 6.89 -31.48 11.54
N THR A 111 7.50 -32.62 11.23
CA THR A 111 8.29 -33.39 12.19
C THR A 111 9.53 -32.62 12.62
N SER A 112 10.29 -32.04 11.68
CA SER A 112 11.49 -31.25 12.01
C SER A 112 11.18 -29.79 12.37
N ALA A 113 10.13 -29.21 11.80
CA ALA A 113 9.70 -27.84 12.07
C ALA A 113 8.17 -27.77 12.31
N PRO A 114 7.69 -28.06 13.53
CA PRO A 114 6.25 -28.13 13.85
C PRO A 114 5.45 -26.84 13.60
N ALA A 115 6.15 -25.70 13.52
CA ALA A 115 5.61 -24.37 13.23
C ALA A 115 5.82 -23.92 11.77
N ASN A 116 6.24 -24.81 10.85
CA ASN A 116 6.41 -24.45 9.44
C ASN A 116 5.06 -24.02 8.82
N VAL A 117 4.90 -22.72 8.63
CA VAL A 117 3.64 -22.10 8.18
C VAL A 117 3.25 -22.58 6.79
N GLN A 118 4.22 -22.77 5.88
CA GLN A 118 3.93 -23.19 4.50
C GLN A 118 3.43 -24.63 4.46
N ALA A 119 3.98 -25.54 5.28
CA ALA A 119 3.50 -26.91 5.38
C ALA A 119 2.11 -26.97 6.04
N LEU A 120 1.86 -26.18 7.08
CA LEU A 120 0.54 -26.10 7.73
C LEU A 120 -0.53 -25.55 6.78
N LEU A 121 -0.23 -24.50 6.01
CA LEU A 121 -1.12 -23.97 4.98
C LEU A 121 -1.39 -24.99 3.87
N GLY A 122 -0.35 -25.70 3.43
CA GLY A 122 -0.46 -26.77 2.45
C GLY A 122 -1.41 -27.87 2.91
N LEU A 123 -1.25 -28.35 4.15
CA LEU A 123 -2.17 -29.31 4.77
C LEU A 123 -3.59 -28.76 4.90
N THR A 124 -3.78 -27.55 5.42
CA THR A 124 -5.11 -26.93 5.53
C THR A 124 -5.86 -26.99 4.20
N ARG A 125 -5.20 -26.59 3.10
CA ARG A 125 -5.81 -26.61 1.77
C ARG A 125 -6.07 -28.03 1.27
N LEU A 126 -5.13 -28.94 1.49
CA LEU A 126 -5.25 -30.34 1.10
C LEU A 126 -6.47 -30.97 1.78
N GLU A 127 -6.66 -30.71 3.08
CA GLU A 127 -7.79 -31.20 3.85
C GLU A 127 -9.13 -30.60 3.42
N LEU A 128 -9.17 -29.29 3.14
CA LEU A 128 -10.40 -28.67 2.60
C LEU A 128 -10.79 -29.29 1.25
N LYS A 129 -9.82 -29.52 0.36
CA LYS A 129 -10.06 -30.19 -0.93
C LYS A 129 -10.52 -31.65 -0.74
N ALA A 130 -10.07 -32.31 0.32
CA ALA A 130 -10.47 -33.68 0.66
C ALA A 130 -11.81 -33.77 1.41
N GLY A 131 -12.50 -32.65 1.66
CA GLY A 131 -13.75 -32.64 2.42
C GLY A 131 -13.56 -32.96 3.92
N ARG A 132 -12.38 -32.66 4.46
CA ARG A 132 -11.99 -32.90 5.86
C ARG A 132 -11.81 -31.57 6.62
N PRO A 133 -12.90 -30.82 6.88
CA PRO A 133 -12.81 -29.47 7.43
C PRO A 133 -12.32 -29.42 8.88
N ARG A 134 -12.45 -30.51 9.66
CA ARG A 134 -11.95 -30.57 11.05
C ARG A 134 -10.42 -30.58 11.09
N GLU A 135 -9.82 -31.43 10.27
CA GLU A 135 -8.37 -31.55 10.09
C GLU A 135 -7.81 -30.27 9.48
N ALA A 136 -8.53 -29.68 8.51
CA ALA A 136 -8.17 -28.39 7.94
C ALA A 136 -8.11 -27.28 9.01
N ALA A 137 -9.14 -27.18 9.86
CA ALA A 137 -9.22 -26.19 10.92
C ALA A 137 -8.11 -26.38 11.96
N ALA A 138 -7.77 -27.63 12.31
CA ALA A 138 -6.67 -27.94 13.21
C ALA A 138 -5.31 -27.47 12.66
N ALA A 139 -5.01 -27.78 11.38
CA ALA A 139 -3.80 -27.30 10.71
C ALA A 139 -3.78 -25.76 10.60
N ALA A 140 -4.92 -25.14 10.27
CA ALA A 140 -5.03 -23.68 10.12
C ALA A 140 -4.86 -22.95 11.46
N GLN A 141 -5.38 -23.54 12.54
CA GLN A 141 -5.21 -23.02 13.90
C GLN A 141 -3.73 -23.03 14.31
N ARG A 142 -3.01 -24.12 14.01
CA ARG A 142 -1.56 -24.20 14.23
C ARG A 142 -0.80 -23.16 13.40
N ALA A 143 -1.19 -22.96 12.13
CA ALA A 143 -0.59 -21.93 11.28
C ALA A 143 -0.81 -20.53 11.87
N ALA A 144 -2.03 -20.25 12.34
CA ALA A 144 -2.38 -18.98 12.97
C ALA A 144 -1.70 -18.78 14.32
N ALA A 145 -1.33 -19.84 15.04
CA ALA A 145 -0.50 -19.75 16.23
C ALA A 145 0.96 -19.43 15.88
N ALA A 146 1.49 -20.03 14.80
CA ALA A 146 2.86 -19.78 14.32
C ALA A 146 3.02 -18.37 13.71
N LYS A 147 1.99 -17.85 13.03
CA LYS A 147 2.01 -16.54 12.38
C LYS A 147 0.68 -15.79 12.57
N PRO A 148 0.43 -15.23 13.77
CA PRO A 148 -0.88 -14.70 14.17
C PRO A 148 -1.32 -13.42 13.47
N THR A 149 -0.43 -12.77 12.73
CA THR A 149 -0.64 -11.49 12.03
C THR A 149 -0.53 -11.63 10.51
N ASP A 150 -0.54 -12.85 9.98
CA ASP A 150 -0.53 -13.11 8.53
C ASP A 150 -1.96 -13.25 8.00
N ALA A 151 -2.35 -12.34 7.12
CA ALA A 151 -3.72 -12.25 6.64
C ALA A 151 -4.16 -13.47 5.81
N LEU A 152 -3.25 -14.09 5.06
CA LEU A 152 -3.53 -15.32 4.31
C LEU A 152 -3.77 -16.51 5.25
N VAL A 153 -2.97 -16.63 6.31
CA VAL A 153 -3.13 -17.66 7.34
C VAL A 153 -4.48 -17.54 8.03
N LEU A 154 -4.84 -16.32 8.45
CA LEU A 154 -6.12 -16.05 9.11
C LEU A 154 -7.31 -16.26 8.16
N ALA A 155 -7.15 -15.92 6.88
CA ALA A 155 -8.15 -16.20 5.85
C ALA A 155 -8.37 -17.70 5.65
N HIS A 156 -7.31 -18.52 5.69
CA HIS A 156 -7.42 -19.97 5.61
C HIS A 156 -8.09 -20.58 6.85
N LEU A 157 -7.81 -20.05 8.04
CA LEU A 157 -8.52 -20.43 9.26
C LEU A 157 -10.01 -20.09 9.14
N ALA A 158 -10.35 -18.88 8.68
CA ALA A 158 -11.73 -18.46 8.51
C ALA A 158 -12.49 -19.40 7.55
N ARG A 159 -11.92 -19.68 6.37
CA ARG A 159 -12.48 -20.63 5.39
C ARG A 159 -12.70 -22.03 5.97
N ALA A 160 -11.76 -22.52 6.79
CA ALA A 160 -11.91 -23.82 7.44
C ALA A 160 -13.04 -23.83 8.48
N ARG A 161 -13.21 -22.74 9.22
CA ARG A 161 -14.33 -22.56 10.17
C ARG A 161 -15.68 -22.44 9.44
N GLU A 162 -15.72 -21.75 8.30
CA GLU A 162 -16.93 -21.70 7.45
C GLU A 162 -17.31 -23.09 6.93
N ALA A 163 -16.33 -23.90 6.54
CA ALA A 163 -16.58 -25.28 6.09
C ALA A 163 -17.09 -26.20 7.21
N LEU A 164 -16.89 -25.83 8.49
CA LEU A 164 -17.48 -26.49 9.65
C LEU A 164 -18.87 -25.96 10.02
N GLY A 165 -19.34 -24.88 9.39
CA GLY A 165 -20.56 -24.17 9.78
C GLY A 165 -20.40 -23.29 11.02
N GLU A 166 -19.17 -23.00 11.44
CA GLU A 166 -18.86 -22.20 12.64
C GLU A 166 -18.78 -20.70 12.30
N ASP A 167 -19.92 -20.11 11.94
CA ASP A 167 -19.98 -18.74 11.37
C ASP A 167 -19.43 -17.64 12.30
N GLU A 168 -19.62 -17.74 13.62
CA GLU A 168 -19.07 -16.78 14.59
C GLU A 168 -17.53 -16.83 14.63
N ALA A 169 -16.97 -18.04 14.64
CA ALA A 169 -15.53 -18.27 14.64
C ALA A 169 -14.90 -17.86 13.29
N ALA A 170 -15.60 -18.12 12.19
CA ALA A 170 -15.22 -17.64 10.87
C ALA A 170 -15.19 -16.11 10.80
N ALA A 171 -16.24 -15.43 11.28
CA ALA A 171 -16.30 -13.97 11.33
C ALA A 171 -15.14 -13.40 12.15
N THR A 172 -14.84 -13.99 13.32
CA THR A 172 -13.69 -13.59 14.15
C THR A 172 -12.36 -13.75 13.42
N ALA A 173 -12.15 -14.86 12.72
CA ALA A 173 -10.93 -15.07 11.94
C ALA A 173 -10.82 -14.10 10.74
N TRP A 174 -11.94 -13.76 10.10
CA TRP A 174 -11.99 -12.74 9.05
C TRP A 174 -11.71 -11.32 9.57
N GLU A 175 -12.24 -10.95 10.73
CA GLU A 175 -11.94 -9.68 11.41
C GLU A 175 -10.43 -9.56 11.67
N ARG A 176 -9.82 -10.62 12.22
CA ARG A 176 -8.37 -10.68 12.44
C ARG A 176 -7.58 -10.60 11.12
N ALA A 177 -8.05 -11.22 10.05
CA ALA A 177 -7.40 -11.13 8.73
C ALA A 177 -7.41 -9.69 8.19
N ILE A 178 -8.51 -8.96 8.40
CA ILE A 178 -8.65 -7.54 8.03
C ILE A 178 -7.74 -6.65 8.90
N GLU A 179 -7.62 -6.95 10.19
CA GLU A 179 -6.69 -6.25 11.09
C GLU A 179 -5.24 -6.46 10.65
N ALA A 180 -4.89 -7.70 10.30
CA ALA A 180 -3.57 -8.08 9.80
C ALA A 180 -3.22 -7.38 8.46
N ASP A 181 -4.17 -7.29 7.53
CA ASP A 181 -3.99 -6.50 6.31
C ASP A 181 -5.29 -5.85 5.82
N GLY A 182 -5.52 -4.61 6.23
CA GLY A 182 -6.69 -3.83 5.81
C GLY A 182 -6.77 -3.51 4.31
N THR A 183 -5.71 -3.76 3.55
CA THR A 183 -5.68 -3.63 2.08
C THR A 183 -6.14 -4.89 1.35
N TYR A 184 -6.32 -6.01 2.07
CA TYR A 184 -6.79 -7.27 1.50
C TYR A 184 -8.33 -7.29 1.43
N LEU A 185 -8.91 -6.51 0.52
CA LEU A 185 -10.35 -6.23 0.46
C LEU A 185 -11.25 -7.46 0.33
N GLU A 186 -10.76 -8.53 -0.28
CA GLU A 186 -11.49 -9.79 -0.48
C GLU A 186 -11.94 -10.38 0.87
N THR A 187 -11.18 -10.17 1.94
CA THR A 187 -11.55 -10.57 3.31
C THR A 187 -12.80 -9.82 3.82
N ARG A 188 -13.05 -8.58 3.37
CA ARG A 188 -14.27 -7.83 3.75
C ARG A 188 -15.51 -8.37 3.06
N LEU A 189 -15.38 -8.86 1.82
CA LEU A 189 -16.49 -9.54 1.14
C LEU A 189 -16.85 -10.83 1.87
N ALA A 190 -15.85 -11.61 2.29
CA ALA A 190 -16.06 -12.84 3.06
C ALA A 190 -16.66 -12.56 4.45
N LEU A 191 -16.15 -11.56 5.17
CA LEU A 191 -16.71 -11.15 6.46
C LEU A 191 -18.16 -10.66 6.33
N GLY A 192 -18.47 -9.87 5.29
CA GLY A 192 -19.83 -9.42 5.02
C GLY A 192 -20.78 -10.58 4.74
N ALA A 193 -20.31 -11.65 4.10
CA ALA A 193 -21.08 -12.87 3.89
C ALA A 193 -21.28 -13.64 5.20
N ALA A 194 -20.26 -13.75 6.04
CA ALA A 194 -20.35 -14.38 7.36
C ALA A 194 -21.36 -13.64 8.27
N TYR A 195 -21.27 -12.31 8.38
CA TYR A 195 -22.24 -11.53 9.16
C TYR A 195 -23.68 -11.64 8.64
N LYS A 196 -23.87 -11.79 7.33
CA LYS A 196 -25.20 -12.03 6.75
C LYS A 196 -25.77 -13.37 7.20
N ARG A 197 -24.97 -14.44 7.27
CA ARG A 197 -25.40 -15.74 7.82
C ARG A 197 -25.74 -15.65 9.31
N LEU A 198 -25.03 -14.79 10.05
CA LEU A 198 -25.29 -14.46 11.46
C LEU A 198 -26.47 -13.49 11.68
N GLY A 199 -27.14 -13.01 10.63
CA GLY A 199 -28.24 -12.03 10.75
C GLY A 199 -27.80 -10.61 11.15
N ARG A 200 -26.50 -10.30 11.13
CA ARG A 200 -25.91 -9.02 11.53
C ARG A 200 -25.90 -8.01 10.38
N ALA A 201 -27.08 -7.54 9.96
CA ALA A 201 -27.27 -6.73 8.75
C ALA A 201 -26.44 -5.42 8.73
N ASN A 202 -26.39 -4.68 9.84
CA ASN A 202 -25.60 -3.45 9.92
C ASN A 202 -24.09 -3.69 9.72
N ASP A 203 -23.56 -4.75 10.33
CA ASP A 203 -22.14 -5.11 10.25
C ASP A 203 -21.79 -5.59 8.85
N ALA A 204 -22.64 -6.44 8.26
CA ALA A 204 -22.49 -6.89 6.88
C ALA A 204 -22.49 -5.70 5.90
N TRP A 205 -23.47 -4.81 6.03
CA TRP A 205 -23.59 -3.62 5.19
C TRP A 205 -22.36 -2.71 5.29
N ARG A 206 -21.84 -2.51 6.52
CA ARG A 206 -20.61 -1.74 6.75
C ARG A 206 -19.43 -2.31 5.96
N GLN A 207 -19.25 -3.63 5.92
CA GLN A 207 -18.14 -4.24 5.17
C GLN A 207 -18.28 -4.01 3.65
N TYR A 208 -19.48 -4.18 3.09
CA TYR A 208 -19.71 -3.94 1.67
C TYR A 208 -19.52 -2.48 1.28
N VAL A 209 -19.94 -1.53 2.12
CA VAL A 209 -19.71 -0.08 1.88
C VAL A 209 -18.22 0.25 1.92
N LYS A 210 -17.45 -0.38 2.80
CA LYS A 210 -15.99 -0.22 2.85
C LYS A 210 -15.32 -0.76 1.59
N VAL A 211 -15.82 -1.86 1.01
CA VAL A 211 -15.39 -2.33 -0.31
C VAL A 211 -15.75 -1.32 -1.40
N LEU A 212 -16.97 -0.78 -1.41
CA LEU A 212 -17.41 0.21 -2.40
C LEU A 212 -16.66 1.55 -2.31
N SER A 213 -16.13 1.88 -1.14
CA SER A 213 -15.29 3.07 -0.94
C SER A 213 -13.94 2.95 -1.67
N ALA A 214 -13.44 1.73 -1.84
CA ALA A 214 -12.22 1.44 -2.57
C ALA A 214 -12.48 1.06 -4.05
N ASP A 215 -13.51 0.25 -4.30
CA ASP A 215 -13.96 -0.16 -5.63
C ASP A 215 -15.46 0.05 -5.77
N SER A 216 -15.84 1.27 -6.20
CA SER A 216 -17.23 1.65 -6.43
C SER A 216 -17.94 0.83 -7.51
N LYS A 217 -17.19 0.05 -8.31
CA LYS A 217 -17.70 -0.83 -9.37
C LYS A 217 -17.71 -2.30 -8.96
N ASN A 218 -17.43 -2.63 -7.70
CA ASN A 218 -17.44 -4.02 -7.24
C ASN A 218 -18.87 -4.60 -7.32
N PRO A 219 -19.13 -5.63 -8.16
CA PRO A 219 -20.49 -6.10 -8.42
C PRO A 219 -21.11 -6.78 -7.20
N THR A 220 -20.32 -7.57 -6.46
CA THR A 220 -20.76 -8.27 -5.25
C THR A 220 -21.14 -7.27 -4.17
N ALA A 221 -20.24 -6.34 -3.82
CA ALA A 221 -20.51 -5.35 -2.78
C ALA A 221 -21.72 -4.45 -3.13
N LYS A 222 -21.88 -4.07 -4.41
CA LYS A 222 -23.03 -3.28 -4.86
C LYS A 222 -24.35 -4.04 -4.69
N ARG A 223 -24.39 -5.31 -5.10
CA ARG A 223 -25.58 -6.16 -4.97
C ARG A 223 -25.93 -6.41 -3.50
N GLU A 224 -24.95 -6.86 -2.70
CA GLU A 224 -25.21 -7.25 -1.32
C GLU A 224 -25.54 -6.03 -0.43
N SER A 225 -24.85 -4.89 -0.59
CA SER A 225 -25.20 -3.67 0.16
C SER A 225 -26.57 -3.10 -0.18
N ALA A 226 -27.02 -3.24 -1.43
CA ALA A 226 -28.37 -2.86 -1.84
C ALA A 226 -29.43 -3.80 -1.23
N ALA A 227 -29.17 -5.11 -1.27
CA ALA A 227 -30.08 -6.11 -0.70
C ALA A 227 -30.28 -5.95 0.82
N LEU A 228 -29.24 -5.53 1.54
CA LEU A 228 -29.29 -5.34 3.00
C LEU A 228 -29.99 -4.05 3.44
N ARG A 229 -30.30 -3.10 2.54
CA ARG A 229 -30.86 -1.78 2.89
C ARG A 229 -32.14 -1.86 3.72
N ALA A 230 -33.05 -2.77 3.37
CA ALA A 230 -34.33 -2.92 4.07
C ALA A 230 -34.18 -3.58 5.45
N SER A 231 -33.06 -4.25 5.71
CA SER A 231 -32.81 -4.98 6.95
C SER A 231 -31.91 -4.21 7.93
N LEU A 232 -31.55 -2.96 7.62
CA LEU A 232 -30.74 -2.13 8.52
C LEU A 232 -31.57 -1.69 9.73
N THR A 233 -31.02 -1.87 10.93
CA THR A 233 -31.66 -1.40 12.17
C THR A 233 -31.17 -0.01 12.59
N ARG A 234 -30.16 0.52 11.90
CA ARG A 234 -29.58 1.85 12.14
C ARG A 234 -29.44 2.60 10.82
N ARG A 235 -29.43 3.93 10.89
CA ARG A 235 -29.24 4.74 9.68
C ARG A 235 -27.82 4.60 9.16
N PRO A 236 -27.58 4.69 7.84
CA PRO A 236 -26.25 4.64 7.24
C PRO A 236 -25.19 5.52 7.94
N GLU A 237 -25.56 6.74 8.31
CA GLU A 237 -24.73 7.71 9.02
C GLU A 237 -24.37 7.31 10.46
N GLU A 238 -25.15 6.42 11.08
CA GLU A 238 -24.88 5.88 12.40
C GLU A 238 -23.96 4.65 12.32
N ILE A 239 -24.04 3.90 11.21
CA ILE A 239 -23.20 2.72 10.96
C ILE A 239 -21.79 3.15 10.53
N VAL A 240 -21.67 4.23 9.75
CA VAL A 240 -20.39 4.82 9.32
C VAL A 240 -20.39 6.31 9.68
N PRO A 241 -20.16 6.65 10.96
CA PRO A 241 -20.18 8.03 11.42
C PRO A 241 -19.02 8.86 10.87
N ALA A 242 -19.28 10.16 10.66
CA ALA A 242 -18.24 11.14 10.35
C ALA A 242 -17.38 11.43 11.58
N ARG A 243 -16.09 11.70 11.38
CA ARG A 243 -15.15 12.13 12.41
C ARG A 243 -15.28 13.63 12.64
N THR A 244 -15.81 14.06 13.77
CA THR A 244 -15.97 15.48 14.09
C THR A 244 -14.91 15.97 15.07
N LEU A 245 -14.45 17.21 14.91
CA LEU A 245 -13.59 17.87 15.88
C LEU A 245 -14.44 18.49 16.99
N LYS A 246 -14.13 18.19 18.25
CA LYS A 246 -14.86 18.76 19.41
C LYS A 246 -14.51 20.22 19.68
N SER A 247 -13.29 20.64 19.36
CA SER A 247 -12.75 21.99 19.52
C SER A 247 -11.59 22.22 18.55
N PHE A 248 -11.17 23.48 18.40
CA PHE A 248 -9.96 23.82 17.67
C PHE A 248 -8.72 23.26 18.39
N LEU A 249 -7.85 22.62 17.62
CA LEU A 249 -6.54 22.15 18.03
C LEU A 249 -5.57 23.34 18.15
N PRO A 250 -4.58 23.29 19.06
CA PRO A 250 -3.56 24.32 19.18
C PRO A 250 -2.78 24.53 17.88
N VAL A 251 -2.50 25.79 17.55
CA VAL A 251 -1.75 26.19 16.35
C VAL A 251 -0.40 26.76 16.76
N VAL A 252 0.66 26.23 16.15
CA VAL A 252 2.02 26.79 16.24
C VAL A 252 2.41 27.27 14.84
N PRO A 253 2.66 28.56 14.62
CA PRO A 253 3.09 29.06 13.30
C PRO A 253 4.49 28.56 12.97
N ALA A 254 4.75 28.29 11.69
CA ALA A 254 6.11 28.03 11.22
C ALA A 254 7.02 29.25 11.38
N GLN A 255 8.34 29.04 11.26
CA GLN A 255 9.32 30.13 11.29
C GLN A 255 8.94 31.23 10.26
N PRO A 256 8.90 32.51 10.66
CA PRO A 256 8.62 33.60 9.73
C PRO A 256 9.65 33.61 8.59
N GLY A 257 9.19 33.77 7.35
CA GLY A 257 10.07 33.79 6.17
C GLY A 257 9.29 34.08 4.89
N ARG A 258 9.97 34.10 3.73
CA ARG A 258 9.32 34.28 2.41
C ARG A 258 8.99 32.94 1.77
N ALA A 259 8.69 31.94 2.60
CA ALA A 259 8.28 30.61 2.18
C ALA A 259 7.17 30.70 1.11
N PRO A 260 7.33 30.02 -0.04
CA PRO A 260 6.34 30.08 -1.11
C PRO A 260 4.95 29.68 -0.61
N LEU A 261 3.91 30.38 -1.08
CA LEU A 261 2.54 29.94 -0.87
C LEU A 261 2.23 28.75 -1.80
N LEU A 262 1.58 27.74 -1.22
CA LEU A 262 1.04 26.59 -1.91
C LEU A 262 -0.48 26.70 -1.98
N ARG A 263 -1.03 26.30 -3.13
CA ARG A 263 -2.47 26.09 -3.34
C ARG A 263 -2.77 24.60 -3.29
N VAL A 264 -3.27 24.11 -2.16
CA VAL A 264 -3.50 22.68 -1.92
C VAL A 264 -4.99 22.36 -2.01
N ALA A 265 -5.42 21.60 -3.01
CA ALA A 265 -6.79 21.09 -3.06
C ALA A 265 -7.05 20.12 -1.88
N VAL A 266 -8.16 20.31 -1.17
CA VAL A 266 -8.55 19.48 -0.01
C VAL A 266 -9.84 18.72 -0.27
N GLY A 267 -9.96 17.52 0.32
CA GLY A 267 -11.07 16.60 0.04
C GLY A 267 -10.96 15.98 -1.36
N THR A 268 -9.75 15.56 -1.74
CA THR A 268 -9.47 15.03 -3.07
C THR A 268 -9.72 13.53 -3.18
N THR A 269 -10.02 13.09 -4.41
CA THR A 269 -10.07 11.67 -4.78
C THR A 269 -8.66 11.09 -4.87
N ASN A 270 -8.54 9.76 -4.97
CA ASN A 270 -7.26 9.07 -5.23
C ASN A 270 -6.54 9.50 -6.52
N LEU A 271 -7.22 10.25 -7.42
CA LEU A 271 -6.62 10.85 -8.62
C LEU A 271 -6.20 12.32 -8.39
N GLY A 272 -6.19 12.79 -7.14
CA GLY A 272 -5.82 14.16 -6.78
C GLY A 272 -6.86 15.22 -7.16
N LYS A 273 -8.06 14.83 -7.62
CA LYS A 273 -9.12 15.77 -8.01
C LYS A 273 -10.03 16.08 -6.82
N PRO A 274 -10.30 17.36 -6.48
CA PRO A 274 -11.23 17.73 -5.41
C PRO A 274 -12.65 17.28 -5.76
N ALA A 275 -13.34 16.64 -4.82
CA ALA A 275 -14.73 16.24 -4.99
C ALA A 275 -15.66 17.46 -4.80
N PRO A 276 -16.48 17.82 -5.80
CA PRO A 276 -17.45 18.91 -5.63
C PRO A 276 -18.48 18.59 -4.55
N ARG A 277 -18.86 19.61 -3.77
CA ARG A 277 -19.75 19.49 -2.63
C ARG A 277 -20.94 20.44 -2.78
N PRO A 278 -22.19 19.99 -2.56
CA PRO A 278 -23.35 20.88 -2.67
C PRO A 278 -23.33 22.01 -1.63
N GLU A 279 -22.72 21.73 -0.47
CA GLU A 279 -22.63 22.61 0.67
C GLU A 279 -21.29 22.40 1.38
N VAL A 280 -20.72 23.49 1.88
CA VAL A 280 -19.47 23.52 2.65
C VAL A 280 -19.72 24.33 3.91
N ALA A 281 -19.54 23.70 5.07
CA ALA A 281 -19.55 24.38 6.36
C ALA A 281 -18.11 24.61 6.83
N PHE A 282 -17.84 25.82 7.31
CA PHE A 282 -16.54 26.23 7.82
C PHE A 282 -16.67 27.16 9.02
N LEU A 283 -15.62 27.25 9.83
CA LEU A 283 -15.53 28.16 10.97
C LEU A 283 -14.06 28.52 11.22
N CYS A 284 -13.80 29.71 11.75
CA CYS A 284 -12.44 30.17 12.09
C CYS A 284 -12.27 30.28 13.61
N ASP A 285 -11.07 30.00 14.14
CA ASP A 285 -10.80 30.12 15.59
C ASP A 285 -10.85 31.59 16.08
N GLY A 286 -10.49 32.52 15.19
CA GLY A 286 -10.58 33.97 15.43
C GLY A 286 -11.49 34.67 14.42
N PRO A 287 -11.67 36.00 14.55
CA PRO A 287 -12.36 36.80 13.55
C PRO A 287 -11.74 36.59 12.17
N PHE A 288 -12.58 36.57 11.13
CA PHE A 288 -12.15 36.27 9.77
C PHE A 288 -12.71 37.27 8.78
N GLU A 289 -12.20 37.20 7.56
CA GLU A 289 -12.78 37.91 6.42
C GLU A 289 -13.08 37.01 5.24
N LEU A 290 -14.15 37.37 4.54
CA LEU A 290 -14.43 36.95 3.19
C LEU A 290 -13.76 37.94 2.24
N TYR A 291 -13.05 37.44 1.23
CA TYR A 291 -12.35 38.27 0.24
C TYR A 291 -12.50 37.73 -1.18
N ASP A 292 -12.33 38.58 -2.19
CA ASP A 292 -12.21 38.16 -3.59
C ASP A 292 -10.78 37.67 -3.88
N PRO A 293 -10.55 36.39 -4.17
CA PRO A 293 -9.21 35.87 -4.44
C PRO A 293 -8.54 36.47 -5.68
N ALA A 294 -9.29 37.02 -6.63
CA ALA A 294 -8.72 37.58 -7.86
C ALA A 294 -8.05 38.95 -7.63
N GLY A 295 -8.61 39.76 -6.72
CA GLY A 295 -8.12 41.13 -6.44
C GLY A 295 -7.70 41.36 -4.99
N GLY A 296 -7.83 40.38 -4.10
CA GLY A 296 -7.55 40.50 -2.67
C GLY A 296 -8.53 41.41 -1.90
N LYS A 297 -9.57 41.93 -2.57
CA LYS A 297 -10.52 42.88 -1.98
C LYS A 297 -11.34 42.21 -0.88
N ARG A 298 -11.26 42.76 0.33
CA ARG A 298 -12.14 42.39 1.45
C ARG A 298 -13.60 42.66 1.09
N LEU A 299 -14.45 41.67 1.35
CA LEU A 299 -15.89 41.73 1.10
C LEU A 299 -16.68 41.91 2.40
N LEU A 300 -16.36 41.13 3.42
CA LEU A 300 -17.10 41.09 4.68
C LEU A 300 -16.25 40.51 5.81
N ALA A 301 -16.51 40.89 7.06
CA ALA A 301 -15.93 40.29 8.26
C ALA A 301 -16.91 39.29 8.88
N GLY A 302 -16.39 38.21 9.48
CA GLY A 302 -17.17 37.25 10.25
C GLY A 302 -16.59 37.05 11.66
N PRO A 303 -17.44 36.66 12.63
CA PRO A 303 -17.03 36.44 14.01
C PRO A 303 -16.25 35.12 14.17
N ALA A 304 -15.52 35.02 15.29
CA ALA A 304 -14.82 33.81 15.68
C ALA A 304 -15.79 32.67 16.05
N LYS A 305 -15.40 31.43 15.78
CA LYS A 305 -16.02 30.18 16.24
C LYS A 305 -17.50 29.99 15.86
N GLU A 306 -18.00 30.74 14.90
CA GLU A 306 -19.32 30.53 14.32
C GLU A 306 -19.23 29.70 13.04
N ALA A 307 -20.13 28.73 12.89
CA ALA A 307 -20.23 27.91 11.69
C ALA A 307 -20.97 28.66 10.58
N TRP A 308 -20.28 28.90 9.47
CA TRP A 308 -20.79 29.54 8.27
C TRP A 308 -20.89 28.51 7.15
N THR A 309 -21.87 28.70 6.27
CA THR A 309 -22.18 27.72 5.23
C THR A 309 -22.19 28.37 3.85
N ALA A 310 -21.43 27.80 2.92
CA ALA A 310 -21.44 28.18 1.52
C ALA A 310 -22.09 27.09 0.68
N ARG A 311 -23.01 27.48 -0.20
CA ARG A 311 -23.71 26.55 -1.11
C ARG A 311 -24.10 27.23 -2.41
N ARG A 312 -24.53 26.42 -3.37
CA ARG A 312 -25.09 26.94 -4.63
C ARG A 312 -26.35 27.77 -4.36
N ALA A 313 -26.46 28.91 -5.04
CA ALA A 313 -27.65 29.77 -4.94
C ALA A 313 -28.89 29.02 -5.45
N ARG A 314 -30.04 29.22 -4.79
CA ARG A 314 -31.32 28.62 -5.24
C ARG A 314 -31.77 29.15 -6.60
N LYS A 315 -31.47 30.42 -6.89
CA LYS A 315 -31.76 31.09 -8.17
C LYS A 315 -30.45 31.57 -8.81
N GLY A 316 -30.32 31.38 -10.13
CA GLY A 316 -29.13 31.79 -10.90
C GLY A 316 -27.97 30.78 -10.91
N SER A 317 -26.80 31.23 -11.36
CA SER A 317 -25.59 30.41 -11.56
C SER A 317 -24.50 30.64 -10.52
N GLY A 318 -24.76 31.45 -9.48
CA GLY A 318 -23.80 31.78 -8.43
C GLY A 318 -23.90 30.90 -7.18
N TYR A 319 -23.15 31.31 -6.16
CA TYR A 319 -23.06 30.69 -4.84
C TYR A 319 -23.32 31.74 -3.77
N GLU A 320 -23.78 31.29 -2.61
CA GLU A 320 -24.18 32.14 -1.49
C GLU A 320 -23.59 31.62 -0.19
N VAL A 321 -23.26 32.56 0.69
CA VAL A 321 -22.74 32.29 2.02
C VAL A 321 -23.76 32.74 3.06
N TYR A 322 -23.97 31.90 4.05
CA TYR A 322 -24.91 32.04 5.14
C TYR A 322 -24.17 31.98 6.47
N ASP A 323 -24.57 32.80 7.43
CA ASP A 323 -24.09 32.73 8.81
C ASP A 323 -24.77 31.60 9.60
N ALA A 324 -24.45 31.47 10.88
CA ALA A 324 -25.02 30.46 11.77
C ALA A 324 -26.54 30.61 11.99
N SER A 325 -27.11 31.81 11.80
CA SER A 325 -28.56 32.05 11.88
C SER A 325 -29.31 31.65 10.60
N GLY A 326 -28.58 31.34 9.53
CA GLY A 326 -29.13 31.09 8.21
C GLY A 326 -29.38 32.36 7.39
N ALA A 327 -28.87 33.51 7.83
CA ALA A 327 -28.97 34.77 7.08
C ALA A 327 -27.91 34.83 5.97
N ARG A 328 -28.32 35.21 4.75
CA ARG A 328 -27.41 35.36 3.60
C ARG A 328 -26.51 36.58 3.80
N LYS A 329 -25.19 36.39 3.71
CA LYS A 329 -24.17 37.44 3.94
C LYS A 329 -23.40 37.86 2.71
N ALA A 330 -23.11 36.92 1.81
CA ALA A 330 -22.33 37.19 0.60
C ALA A 330 -22.77 36.29 -0.55
N GLY A 331 -22.41 36.69 -1.78
CA GLY A 331 -22.56 35.87 -2.97
C GLY A 331 -21.35 35.99 -3.90
N PHE A 332 -21.04 34.92 -4.63
CA PHE A 332 -19.90 34.87 -5.55
C PHE A 332 -20.20 33.99 -6.77
N LYS A 333 -19.45 34.20 -7.86
CA LYS A 333 -19.59 33.41 -9.10
C LYS A 333 -18.47 32.40 -9.30
N LYS A 334 -17.21 32.83 -9.19
CA LYS A 334 -16.03 31.99 -9.47
C LYS A 334 -15.40 31.44 -8.20
N ALA A 335 -14.96 32.32 -7.30
CA ALA A 335 -14.32 31.92 -6.07
C ALA A 335 -14.62 32.91 -4.94
N LEU A 336 -14.43 32.45 -3.70
CA LEU A 336 -14.49 33.25 -2.49
C LEU A 336 -13.38 32.81 -1.55
N GLY A 337 -12.58 33.74 -1.07
CA GLY A 337 -11.56 33.50 -0.07
C GLY A 337 -12.12 33.68 1.34
N VAL A 338 -11.65 32.86 2.26
CA VAL A 338 -11.89 32.93 3.71
C VAL A 338 -10.53 32.92 4.38
N ARG A 339 -10.19 33.91 5.18
CA ARG A 339 -8.96 33.89 5.98
C ARG A 339 -9.17 34.49 7.36
N PRO A 340 -8.54 33.93 8.41
CA PRO A 340 -8.46 34.61 9.70
C PRO A 340 -7.78 35.99 9.55
N LEU A 341 -8.20 36.95 10.36
CA LEU A 341 -7.62 38.30 10.37
C LEU A 341 -6.28 38.34 11.13
N GLU A 342 -6.10 37.45 12.09
CA GLU A 342 -4.89 37.34 12.90
C GLU A 342 -3.97 36.22 12.41
N ALA A 343 -2.66 36.48 12.40
CA ALA A 343 -1.66 35.44 12.20
C ALA A 343 -1.74 34.36 13.30
N GLY A 344 -1.35 33.12 12.97
CA GLY A 344 -1.40 32.02 13.93
C GLY A 344 -2.80 31.47 14.22
N ARG A 345 -3.84 31.94 13.53
CA ARG A 345 -5.19 31.35 13.58
C ARG A 345 -5.37 30.28 12.50
N SER A 346 -6.43 29.50 12.67
CA SER A 346 -6.81 28.41 11.75
C SER A 346 -8.31 28.39 11.50
N LEU A 347 -8.70 27.58 10.52
CA LEU A 347 -10.09 27.33 10.15
C LEU A 347 -10.39 25.84 10.12
N ILE A 348 -11.62 25.45 10.44
CA ILE A 348 -12.12 24.09 10.28
C ILE A 348 -13.03 24.06 9.06
N VAL A 349 -12.86 23.04 8.22
CA VAL A 349 -13.83 22.65 7.20
C VAL A 349 -14.48 21.34 7.62
N GLN A 350 -15.81 21.31 7.63
CA GLN A 350 -16.54 20.17 8.17
C GLN A 350 -16.81 19.06 7.13
N ARG A 351 -16.86 17.83 7.64
CA ARG A 351 -17.29 16.61 6.93
C ARG A 351 -16.55 16.31 5.62
N LEU A 352 -15.30 16.74 5.43
CA LEU A 352 -14.52 16.44 4.22
C LEU A 352 -14.42 14.94 3.96
N ASP A 353 -14.46 14.56 2.69
CA ASP A 353 -14.19 13.21 2.26
C ASP A 353 -12.66 12.94 2.35
N ILE A 354 -12.25 12.05 3.25
CA ILE A 354 -10.84 11.74 3.53
C ILE A 354 -10.51 10.35 2.99
N ALA A 355 -9.33 10.22 2.36
CA ALA A 355 -8.80 8.97 1.80
C ALA A 355 -9.77 8.28 0.82
N GLN A 356 -10.47 9.06 -0.01
CA GLN A 356 -11.38 8.55 -1.03
C GLN A 356 -10.68 7.61 -2.01
N GLY A 357 -11.33 6.50 -2.36
CA GLY A 357 -10.72 5.42 -3.16
C GLY A 357 -9.99 4.37 -2.34
N THR A 358 -10.14 4.38 -1.01
CA THR A 358 -9.56 3.38 -0.10
C THR A 358 -10.63 2.73 0.79
N ALA A 359 -10.28 1.60 1.40
CA ALA A 359 -11.18 0.91 2.33
C ALA A 359 -11.42 1.70 3.62
N TRP A 360 -10.50 2.60 3.97
CA TRP A 360 -10.57 3.42 5.18
C TRP A 360 -11.11 4.83 4.92
N ALA A 361 -11.69 5.06 3.74
CA ALA A 361 -12.37 6.31 3.45
C ALA A 361 -13.43 6.61 4.52
N VAL A 362 -13.45 7.86 4.97
CA VAL A 362 -14.37 8.39 5.99
C VAL A 362 -14.68 9.84 5.67
N GLN A 363 -15.80 10.34 6.20
CA GLN A 363 -16.02 11.77 6.29
C GLN A 363 -15.45 12.30 7.60
N GLY A 364 -14.84 13.47 7.59
CA GLY A 364 -14.37 14.10 8.82
C GLY A 364 -14.01 15.57 8.69
N ASP A 365 -13.96 16.24 9.83
CA ASP A 365 -13.56 17.64 9.91
C ASP A 365 -12.04 17.76 9.74
N ARG A 366 -11.59 18.85 9.12
CA ARG A 366 -10.15 19.16 8.98
C ARG A 366 -9.88 20.60 9.36
N GLN A 367 -8.95 20.77 10.29
CA GLN A 367 -8.44 22.08 10.67
C GLN A 367 -7.21 22.43 9.83
N LEU A 368 -7.20 23.63 9.26
CA LEU A 368 -6.23 24.11 8.27
C LEU A 368 -5.67 25.46 8.71
N LYS A 369 -4.36 25.66 8.49
CA LYS A 369 -3.72 26.98 8.58
C LYS A 369 -3.90 27.77 7.29
N GLY A 370 -3.60 29.06 7.36
CA GLY A 370 -3.68 29.96 6.22
C GLY A 370 -5.12 30.28 5.82
N ALA A 371 -5.38 30.33 4.52
CA ALA A 371 -6.68 30.68 3.96
C ALA A 371 -7.37 29.50 3.28
N LEU A 372 -8.69 29.58 3.15
CA LEU A 372 -9.51 28.66 2.36
C LEU A 372 -10.09 29.41 1.17
N GLU A 373 -9.98 28.84 -0.02
CA GLU A 373 -10.63 29.32 -1.22
C GLU A 373 -11.75 28.34 -1.62
N LEU A 374 -12.98 28.84 -1.64
CA LEU A 374 -14.17 28.15 -2.12
C LEU A 374 -14.31 28.41 -3.62
N ARG A 375 -14.24 27.37 -4.45
CA ARG A 375 -14.28 27.50 -5.91
C ARG A 375 -15.54 26.86 -6.49
N GLY A 376 -16.24 27.60 -7.34
CA GLY A 376 -17.44 27.11 -8.01
C GLY A 376 -17.13 26.00 -9.02
N ALA A 377 -17.86 24.88 -8.93
CA ALA A 377 -17.78 23.71 -9.80
C ALA A 377 -19.09 23.49 -10.58
N GLY A 378 -19.71 24.59 -11.02
CA GLY A 378 -20.98 24.59 -11.74
C GLY A 378 -22.13 23.97 -10.94
N ARG A 379 -22.90 23.07 -11.57
CA ARG A 379 -24.02 22.38 -10.90
C ARG A 379 -23.56 21.38 -9.83
N ALA A 380 -22.30 20.96 -9.86
CA ALA A 380 -21.75 20.00 -8.90
C ALA A 380 -21.46 20.61 -7.52
N GLY A 381 -21.47 21.94 -7.39
CA GLY A 381 -21.32 22.65 -6.12
C GLY A 381 -19.97 23.34 -5.98
N LEU A 382 -19.28 23.15 -4.85
CA LEU A 382 -18.04 23.82 -4.48
C LEU A 382 -16.88 22.84 -4.36
N THR A 383 -15.69 23.28 -4.78
CA THR A 383 -14.41 22.64 -4.52
C THR A 383 -13.55 23.54 -3.64
N LEU A 384 -12.56 22.96 -2.96
CA LEU A 384 -11.85 23.61 -1.87
C LEU A 384 -10.35 23.61 -2.10
N VAL A 385 -9.72 24.77 -1.91
CA VAL A 385 -8.27 24.94 -2.01
C VAL A 385 -7.78 25.66 -0.75
N ASN A 386 -6.87 25.04 -0.02
CA ASN A 386 -6.16 25.65 1.09
C ASN A 386 -4.95 26.43 0.55
N ILE A 387 -4.83 27.69 0.95
CA ILE A 387 -3.69 28.55 0.64
C ILE A 387 -2.82 28.64 1.89
N VAL A 388 -1.62 28.07 1.84
CA VAL A 388 -0.77 27.87 3.02
C VAL A 388 0.71 28.05 2.66
N ALA A 389 1.52 28.58 3.56
CA ALA A 389 2.96 28.68 3.36
C ALA A 389 3.61 27.28 3.32
N LEU A 390 4.66 27.10 2.52
CA LEU A 390 5.34 25.82 2.35
C LEU A 390 5.75 25.16 3.68
N GLU A 391 6.31 25.93 4.62
CA GLU A 391 6.77 25.37 5.90
C GLU A 391 5.59 24.97 6.81
N ASP A 392 4.50 25.76 6.85
CA ASP A 392 3.26 25.39 7.55
C ASP A 392 2.59 24.15 6.92
N TYR A 393 2.66 24.02 5.60
CA TYR A 393 2.20 22.82 4.89
C TYR A 393 3.00 21.59 5.32
N LEU A 394 4.33 21.71 5.42
CA LEU A 394 5.19 20.60 5.80
C LEU A 394 4.93 20.10 7.23
N TYR A 395 4.52 20.97 8.16
CA TYR A 395 4.06 20.52 9.48
C TYR A 395 2.89 19.54 9.40
N GLY A 396 1.98 19.74 8.44
CA GLY A 396 0.83 18.87 8.18
C GLY A 396 1.12 17.67 7.26
N VAL A 397 2.34 17.54 6.71
CA VAL A 397 2.75 16.45 5.82
C VAL A 397 3.70 15.46 6.50
N VAL A 398 4.76 15.95 7.15
CA VAL A 398 5.85 15.09 7.66
C VAL A 398 5.31 13.95 8.51
N ASN A 399 4.29 14.24 9.31
CA ASN A 399 3.71 13.30 10.24
C ASN A 399 2.62 12.38 9.68
N GLU A 400 2.03 12.75 8.55
CA GLU A 400 1.16 11.85 7.77
C GLU A 400 1.99 10.85 6.96
N GLU A 401 3.21 11.23 6.60
CA GLU A 401 4.15 10.38 5.86
C GLU A 401 4.99 9.50 6.79
N MET A 402 5.43 10.02 7.94
CA MET A 402 6.14 9.27 8.98
C MET A 402 5.50 9.52 10.35
N PRO A 403 5.13 8.49 11.14
CA PRO A 403 4.58 8.69 12.47
C PRO A 403 5.45 9.58 13.36
N GLY A 404 4.86 10.53 14.09
CA GLY A 404 5.61 11.48 14.95
C GLY A 404 6.46 10.83 16.07
N LYS A 405 6.25 9.55 16.37
CA LYS A 405 7.09 8.75 17.28
C LYS A 405 8.43 8.34 16.68
N PHE A 406 8.62 8.47 15.37
CA PHE A 406 9.87 8.10 14.68
C PHE A 406 11.05 8.95 15.15
N HIS A 407 12.26 8.47 14.88
CA HIS A 407 13.49 9.19 15.22
C HIS A 407 13.55 10.54 14.50
N THR A 408 14.02 11.59 15.18
CA THR A 408 14.04 12.95 14.65
C THR A 408 14.83 13.05 13.34
N GLU A 409 15.94 12.32 13.22
CA GLU A 409 16.75 12.29 11.99
C GLU A 409 16.00 11.70 10.78
N ALA A 410 15.13 10.72 10.99
CA ALA A 410 14.25 10.22 9.92
C ALA A 410 13.20 11.27 9.53
N LEU A 411 12.61 11.97 10.51
CA LEU A 411 11.66 13.05 10.27
C LEU A 411 12.31 14.25 9.53
N LYS A 412 13.58 14.57 9.83
CA LYS A 412 14.36 15.58 9.11
C LYS A 412 14.58 15.18 7.64
N ALA A 413 14.96 13.92 7.39
CA ALA A 413 15.08 13.40 6.04
C ALA A 413 13.75 13.51 5.28
N GLN A 414 12.63 13.14 5.93
CA GLN A 414 11.29 13.27 5.36
C GLN A 414 10.89 14.72 5.08
N ALA A 415 11.24 15.68 5.96
CA ALA A 415 10.97 17.09 5.75
C ALA A 415 11.67 17.64 4.51
N VAL A 416 12.96 17.31 4.32
CA VAL A 416 13.74 17.71 3.14
C VAL A 416 13.14 17.16 1.85
N ILE A 417 12.88 15.86 1.78
CA ILE A 417 12.33 15.26 0.54
C ILE A 417 10.88 15.68 0.27
N ALA A 418 10.09 15.97 1.31
CA ALA A 418 8.75 16.48 1.15
C ALA A 418 8.76 17.92 0.59
N ARG A 419 9.69 18.76 1.06
CA ARG A 419 9.93 20.10 0.52
C ARG A 419 10.30 20.07 -0.96
N ASN A 420 11.25 19.20 -1.32
CA ASN A 420 11.63 18.95 -2.72
C ASN A 420 10.41 18.61 -3.58
N HIS A 421 9.61 17.65 -3.13
CA HIS A 421 8.42 17.22 -3.86
C HIS A 421 7.42 18.37 -4.03
N ALA A 422 7.11 19.10 -2.96
CA ALA A 422 6.16 20.20 -3.00
C ALA A 422 6.55 21.29 -4.02
N LEU A 423 7.83 21.69 -4.02
CA LEU A 423 8.38 22.67 -4.95
C LEU A 423 8.40 22.15 -6.40
N ILE A 424 8.76 20.89 -6.62
CA ILE A 424 8.77 20.29 -7.96
C ILE A 424 7.36 20.20 -8.54
N VAL A 425 6.38 19.75 -7.75
CA VAL A 425 4.99 19.65 -8.20
C VAL A 425 4.45 21.04 -8.55
N LYS A 426 4.69 22.03 -7.68
CA LYS A 426 4.24 23.41 -7.89
C LYS A 426 4.89 24.07 -9.10
N ASP A 427 6.21 24.01 -9.23
CA ASP A 427 6.95 24.86 -10.17
C ASP A 427 7.28 24.18 -11.50
N HIS A 428 7.39 22.84 -11.51
CA HIS A 428 7.87 22.08 -12.66
C HIS A 428 6.79 21.18 -13.27
N TRP A 429 6.22 20.25 -12.50
CA TRP A 429 5.28 19.26 -13.06
C TRP A 429 3.90 19.85 -13.33
N LYS A 430 3.42 20.73 -12.44
CA LYS A 430 2.15 21.46 -12.57
C LYS A 430 0.97 20.58 -13.02
N PRO A 431 0.75 19.38 -12.43
CA PRO A 431 -0.28 18.44 -12.89
C PRO A 431 -1.69 19.03 -12.78
N HIS A 432 -1.88 19.98 -11.86
CA HIS A 432 -3.17 20.54 -11.49
C HIS A 432 -3.38 22.00 -11.89
N HIS A 433 -2.41 22.64 -12.57
CA HIS A 433 -2.44 24.09 -12.81
C HIS A 433 -3.71 24.54 -13.55
N LYS A 434 -4.20 23.73 -14.52
CA LYS A 434 -5.43 24.02 -15.28
C LYS A 434 -6.68 24.03 -14.39
N SER A 435 -6.62 23.41 -13.22
CA SER A 435 -7.70 23.37 -12.24
C SER A 435 -7.54 24.44 -11.15
N GLY A 436 -6.44 25.20 -11.15
CA GLY A 436 -6.22 26.36 -10.28
C GLY A 436 -5.68 26.04 -8.88
N TYR A 437 -4.99 24.91 -8.74
CA TYR A 437 -4.25 24.52 -7.54
C TYR A 437 -2.93 23.84 -7.94
N ASP A 438 -2.01 23.74 -6.98
CA ASP A 438 -0.66 23.22 -7.17
C ASP A 438 -0.58 21.74 -6.77
N LEU A 439 -1.06 21.41 -5.56
CA LEU A 439 -1.00 20.08 -4.95
C LEU A 439 -2.38 19.58 -4.52
N CYS A 440 -2.52 18.27 -4.31
CA CYS A 440 -3.69 17.67 -3.64
C CYS A 440 -3.31 17.09 -2.27
N ASP A 441 -4.30 16.95 -1.38
CA ASP A 441 -4.15 16.48 0.00
C ASP A 441 -4.04 14.95 0.19
N GLY A 442 -3.84 14.20 -0.89
CA GLY A 442 -3.75 12.74 -0.88
C GLY A 442 -2.53 12.18 -1.63
N GLN A 443 -2.38 10.86 -1.60
CA GLN A 443 -1.23 10.08 -2.11
C GLN A 443 -0.83 10.35 -3.57
N HIS A 444 -1.69 10.98 -4.37
CA HIS A 444 -1.32 11.43 -5.72
C HIS A 444 -0.23 12.51 -5.70
N CYS A 445 -0.21 13.37 -4.67
CA CYS A 445 0.88 14.31 -4.42
C CYS A 445 1.58 13.93 -3.11
N GLN A 446 1.06 14.38 -1.96
CA GLN A 446 1.53 14.01 -0.63
C GLN A 446 0.34 14.08 0.33
N VAL A 447 0.32 13.24 1.37
CA VAL A 447 -0.79 13.26 2.34
C VAL A 447 -0.67 14.50 3.21
N TYR A 448 -1.69 15.35 3.20
CA TYR A 448 -1.75 16.58 3.99
C TYR A 448 -2.92 16.54 4.97
N GLY A 449 -2.59 16.37 6.26
CA GLY A 449 -3.56 16.19 7.34
C GLY A 449 -4.03 17.49 7.99
N GLY A 450 -3.41 18.62 7.67
CA GLY A 450 -3.63 19.90 8.36
C GLY A 450 -3.12 19.88 9.80
N VAL A 451 -3.73 20.69 10.67
CA VAL A 451 -3.27 20.89 12.06
C VAL A 451 -3.30 19.59 12.87
N ALA A 452 -4.23 18.69 12.59
CA ALA A 452 -4.39 17.42 13.30
C ALA A 452 -3.20 16.45 13.11
N ALA A 453 -2.41 16.63 12.05
CA ALA A 453 -1.22 15.82 11.80
C ALA A 453 0.02 16.31 12.56
N GLU A 454 0.02 17.54 13.05
CA GLU A 454 1.24 18.16 13.58
C GLU A 454 1.64 17.58 14.94
N THR A 455 2.95 17.47 15.17
CA THR A 455 3.53 17.17 16.49
C THR A 455 4.75 18.05 16.74
N ASP A 456 5.15 18.21 17.99
CA ASP A 456 6.36 18.97 18.35
C ASP A 456 7.61 18.43 17.64
N LYS A 457 7.74 17.10 17.56
CA LYS A 457 8.88 16.44 16.93
C LYS A 457 8.91 16.68 15.41
N GLY A 458 7.75 16.59 14.76
CA GLY A 458 7.59 16.87 13.34
C GLY A 458 7.88 18.33 12.99
N ARG A 459 7.33 19.28 13.78
CA ARG A 459 7.59 20.72 13.62
C ARG A 459 9.07 21.03 13.76
N ARG A 460 9.70 20.54 14.83
CA ARG A 460 11.15 20.70 15.05
C ARG A 460 11.98 20.16 13.89
N ALA A 461 11.62 19.01 13.32
CA ALA A 461 12.32 18.45 12.17
C ALA A 461 12.20 19.34 10.92
N VAL A 462 11.04 19.94 10.67
CA VAL A 462 10.83 20.91 9.58
C VAL A 462 11.66 22.17 9.84
N ASP A 463 11.62 22.72 11.06
CA ASP A 463 12.34 23.95 11.44
C ASP A 463 13.86 23.78 11.37
N GLU A 464 14.40 22.68 11.91
CA GLU A 464 15.83 22.38 11.89
C GLU A 464 16.34 22.09 10.46
N THR A 465 15.42 21.84 9.52
CA THR A 465 15.70 21.65 8.09
C THR A 465 15.12 22.76 7.22
N HIS A 466 14.79 23.93 7.81
CA HIS A 466 14.17 25.05 7.11
C HIS A 466 14.90 25.34 5.79
N ALA A 467 14.17 25.45 4.68
CA ALA A 467 14.71 25.68 3.35
C ALA A 467 15.78 24.70 2.83
N LEU A 468 16.08 23.58 3.53
CA LEU A 468 16.97 22.55 3.00
C LEU A 468 16.26 21.68 1.97
N ALA A 469 16.91 21.49 0.82
CA ALA A 469 16.43 20.71 -0.31
C ALA A 469 17.60 19.95 -0.97
N LEU A 470 17.30 18.82 -1.61
CA LEU A 470 18.26 18.08 -2.44
C LEU A 470 18.32 18.65 -3.85
N THR A 471 19.52 18.76 -4.40
CA THR A 471 19.77 19.14 -5.79
C THR A 471 20.65 18.10 -6.48
N TYR A 472 20.45 17.89 -7.77
CA TYR A 472 21.30 17.03 -8.59
C TYR A 472 21.62 17.77 -9.88
N ALA A 473 22.91 17.85 -10.22
CA ALA A 473 23.39 18.62 -11.38
C ALA A 473 22.83 20.07 -11.41
N GLY A 474 22.83 20.73 -10.25
CA GLY A 474 22.39 22.13 -10.10
C GLY A 474 20.88 22.38 -10.14
N LYS A 475 20.04 21.34 -10.27
CA LYS A 475 18.56 21.44 -10.27
C LYS A 475 17.97 20.73 -9.07
N LEU A 476 16.76 21.08 -8.64
CA LEU A 476 16.05 20.33 -7.60
C LEU A 476 15.94 18.85 -7.98
N ALA A 477 16.39 17.97 -7.08
CA ALA A 477 16.31 16.54 -7.25
C ALA A 477 14.89 16.04 -7.00
N GLN A 478 14.41 15.11 -7.83
CA GLN A 478 13.14 14.42 -7.62
C GLN A 478 13.33 13.38 -6.53
N THR A 479 12.59 13.50 -5.44
CA THR A 479 12.80 12.69 -4.24
C THR A 479 11.58 11.84 -3.91
N PRO A 480 11.27 10.81 -4.74
CA PRO A 480 10.19 9.89 -4.42
C PRO A 480 10.50 9.11 -3.14
N TYR A 481 9.46 8.69 -2.44
CA TYR A 481 9.58 7.95 -1.20
C TYR A 481 8.38 7.04 -0.99
N SER A 482 8.59 5.93 -0.28
CA SER A 482 7.54 4.98 0.06
C SER A 482 7.74 4.40 1.46
N SER A 483 6.66 3.85 2.03
CA SER A 483 6.64 3.34 3.40
C SER A 483 7.75 2.33 3.69
N ASN A 484 7.78 1.22 2.95
CA ASN A 484 8.69 0.11 3.25
C ASN A 484 9.19 -0.52 1.96
N CYS A 485 10.50 -0.67 1.78
CA CYS A 485 11.07 -1.25 0.56
C CYS A 485 11.16 -2.78 0.59
N GLY A 486 10.82 -3.41 1.72
CA GLY A 486 10.95 -4.85 1.91
C GLY A 486 12.41 -5.33 1.96
N GLY A 487 13.37 -4.40 2.05
CA GLY A 487 14.81 -4.58 2.24
C GLY A 487 15.67 -3.97 1.12
N HIS A 488 15.09 -3.73 -0.07
CA HIS A 488 15.83 -3.20 -1.20
C HIS A 488 14.96 -2.26 -2.04
N THR A 489 15.41 -1.03 -2.26
CA THR A 489 14.70 -0.10 -3.17
C THR A 489 15.00 -0.47 -4.64
N GLN A 490 14.14 -0.15 -5.58
CA GLN A 490 14.35 -0.39 -7.00
C GLN A 490 14.83 0.89 -7.71
N ALA A 491 15.68 0.71 -8.72
CA ALA A 491 16.17 1.81 -9.54
C ALA A 491 15.06 2.34 -10.46
N SER A 492 14.95 3.67 -10.59
CA SER A 492 13.89 4.27 -11.43
C SER A 492 14.04 3.92 -12.92
N ALA A 493 15.26 3.62 -13.36
CA ALA A 493 15.54 3.20 -14.73
C ALA A 493 14.99 1.79 -15.06
N GLU A 494 14.80 0.94 -14.05
CA GLU A 494 14.27 -0.42 -14.19
C GLU A 494 12.74 -0.48 -14.08
N THR A 495 12.13 0.57 -13.50
CA THR A 495 10.70 0.65 -13.21
C THR A 495 9.96 1.45 -14.28
N GLY A 496 9.13 0.78 -15.07
CA GLY A 496 8.26 1.46 -16.04
C GLY A 496 7.35 2.49 -15.36
N GLY A 497 7.15 3.64 -16.00
CA GLY A 497 6.29 4.71 -15.50
C GLY A 497 6.99 5.75 -14.61
N TRP A 498 8.29 5.56 -14.33
CA TRP A 498 9.12 6.52 -13.60
C TRP A 498 10.05 7.26 -14.55
N PHE A 499 10.45 8.47 -14.14
CA PHE A 499 11.50 9.22 -14.81
C PHE A 499 12.86 8.56 -14.56
N LYS A 500 13.76 8.64 -15.54
CA LYS A 500 15.11 8.10 -15.41
C LYS A 500 15.99 9.14 -14.72
N ALA A 501 16.56 8.79 -13.58
CA ALA A 501 17.49 9.64 -12.84
C ALA A 501 18.67 8.79 -12.35
N ALA A 502 19.89 9.26 -12.61
CA ALA A 502 21.11 8.53 -12.27
C ALA A 502 21.31 8.34 -10.76
N TYR A 503 20.77 9.25 -9.94
CA TYR A 503 20.81 9.17 -8.47
C TYR A 503 19.66 8.34 -7.88
N LEU A 504 18.70 7.86 -8.67
CA LEU A 504 17.63 6.97 -8.20
C LEU A 504 17.97 5.52 -8.52
N THR A 505 19.01 5.04 -7.85
CA THR A 505 19.46 3.65 -7.91
C THR A 505 18.76 2.80 -6.86
N GLY A 506 18.87 1.47 -6.99
CA GLY A 506 18.46 0.57 -5.93
C GLY A 506 19.43 0.65 -4.74
N ALA A 507 18.89 0.76 -3.53
CA ALA A 507 19.61 0.93 -2.29
C ALA A 507 19.29 -0.22 -1.33
N LYS A 508 20.35 -0.85 -0.80
CA LYS A 508 20.27 -1.95 0.15
C LYS A 508 20.06 -1.42 1.55
N ASP A 509 19.04 -1.94 2.22
CA ASP A 509 18.62 -1.41 3.51
C ASP A 509 19.06 -2.29 4.69
N ALA A 510 20.37 -2.60 4.75
CA ALA A 510 20.99 -3.39 5.82
C ALA A 510 22.50 -3.07 5.95
N ASP A 511 23.11 -3.37 7.11
CA ASP A 511 24.54 -3.14 7.42
C ASP A 511 25.52 -4.00 6.58
N GLY A 512 25.07 -5.11 5.97
CA GLY A 512 25.96 -6.10 5.33
C GLY A 512 25.36 -6.87 4.15
N GLY A 513 24.21 -6.43 3.63
CA GLY A 513 23.58 -7.00 2.45
C GLY A 513 22.10 -7.34 2.61
N VAL A 514 21.34 -7.05 1.57
CA VAL A 514 20.04 -7.66 1.28
C VAL A 514 20.23 -8.48 0.02
N PRO A 515 19.73 -9.73 -0.06
CA PRO A 515 19.87 -10.52 -1.27
C PRO A 515 19.24 -9.76 -2.43
N GLU A 516 20.04 -9.50 -3.46
CA GLU A 516 19.49 -9.29 -4.80
C GLU A 516 19.14 -10.69 -5.29
N PRO A 517 17.86 -11.11 -5.28
CA PRO A 517 17.53 -12.50 -5.53
C PRO A 517 18.13 -12.95 -6.86
N LYS A 518 19.05 -13.92 -6.77
CA LYS A 518 19.77 -14.47 -7.93
C LYS A 518 19.09 -15.72 -8.47
N SER A 519 18.04 -16.20 -7.80
CA SER A 519 17.22 -17.30 -8.30
C SER A 519 15.76 -17.17 -7.83
N PRO A 520 14.84 -17.95 -8.43
CA PRO A 520 13.47 -18.05 -7.93
C PRO A 520 13.39 -18.57 -6.50
N TRP A 521 14.31 -19.45 -6.07
CA TRP A 521 14.30 -20.01 -4.71
C TRP A 521 14.81 -19.02 -3.67
N GLU A 522 15.87 -18.27 -3.95
CA GLU A 522 16.32 -17.18 -3.06
C GLU A 522 15.21 -16.14 -2.87
N ASN A 523 14.51 -15.78 -3.94
CA ASN A 523 13.36 -14.87 -3.88
C ASN A 523 12.20 -15.46 -3.06
N ASP A 524 11.94 -16.76 -3.18
CA ASP A 524 10.93 -17.47 -2.40
C ASP A 524 11.21 -17.38 -0.89
N ARG A 525 12.42 -17.77 -0.49
CA ARG A 525 12.85 -17.69 0.90
C ARG A 525 12.85 -16.25 1.41
N TRP A 526 13.32 -15.29 0.62
CA TRP A 526 13.32 -13.88 1.00
C TRP A 526 11.91 -13.36 1.33
N LEU A 527 10.92 -13.69 0.50
CA LEU A 527 9.55 -13.21 0.64
C LEU A 527 8.72 -13.99 1.67
N LYS A 528 9.15 -15.19 2.07
CA LYS A 528 8.45 -16.00 3.08
C LYS A 528 9.10 -15.99 4.45
N THR A 529 10.29 -15.42 4.59
CA THR A 529 11.00 -15.22 5.87
C THR A 529 10.86 -13.79 6.39
N ASN A 530 11.30 -13.55 7.64
CA ASN A 530 11.25 -12.25 8.30
C ASN A 530 12.65 -11.78 8.75
N PRO A 531 13.56 -11.46 7.81
CA PRO A 531 14.95 -11.13 8.13
C PRO A 531 15.09 -9.76 8.79
N ALA A 532 16.14 -9.59 9.61
CA ALA A 532 16.48 -8.31 10.20
C ALA A 532 17.16 -7.41 9.17
N VAL A 533 16.50 -6.30 8.83
CA VAL A 533 16.96 -5.23 7.93
C VAL A 533 16.49 -3.90 8.48
N TYR A 534 17.05 -2.76 8.05
CA TYR A 534 16.68 -1.47 8.61
C TYR A 534 15.19 -1.15 8.43
N CYS A 535 14.56 -1.56 7.33
CA CYS A 535 13.12 -1.37 7.15
C CYS A 535 12.23 -2.41 7.87
N ASN A 536 12.78 -3.33 8.67
CA ASN A 536 12.00 -4.30 9.44
C ASN A 536 12.19 -4.05 10.94
N ILE A 537 11.31 -3.24 11.53
CA ILE A 537 11.43 -2.76 12.91
C ILE A 537 10.11 -3.03 13.65
N PRO A 538 9.88 -4.26 14.16
CA PRO A 538 8.59 -4.71 14.69
C PRO A 538 7.94 -3.78 15.73
N GLU A 539 8.74 -3.02 16.49
CA GLU A 539 8.27 -2.08 17.52
C GLU A 539 7.56 -0.85 16.91
N TYR A 540 7.83 -0.53 15.65
CA TYR A 540 7.34 0.67 14.97
C TYR A 540 6.36 0.38 13.83
N MET A 541 6.14 -0.88 13.47
CA MET A 541 5.36 -1.24 12.28
C MET A 541 4.46 -2.45 12.48
N HIS A 542 3.33 -2.44 11.77
CA HIS A 542 2.55 -3.66 11.62
C HIS A 542 3.31 -4.63 10.69
N PRO A 543 3.40 -5.93 10.99
CA PRO A 543 4.18 -6.90 10.21
C PRO A 543 3.88 -6.91 8.70
N SER A 544 2.62 -6.66 8.33
CA SER A 544 2.19 -6.59 6.92
C SER A 544 2.77 -5.42 6.13
N HIS A 545 3.44 -4.44 6.76
CA HIS A 545 4.17 -3.42 6.01
C HIS A 545 5.49 -3.97 5.45
N PHE A 546 6.05 -5.04 6.02
CA PHE A 546 7.31 -5.64 5.56
C PHE A 546 7.10 -6.97 4.84
N ARG A 547 6.18 -7.81 5.31
CA ARG A 547 5.81 -9.08 4.66
C ARG A 547 4.30 -9.25 4.65
N TRP A 548 3.74 -9.40 3.46
CA TRP A 548 2.31 -9.59 3.27
C TRP A 548 2.05 -10.77 2.36
N SER A 549 0.89 -11.39 2.54
CA SER A 549 0.45 -12.55 1.81
C SER A 549 -1.05 -12.45 1.59
N ARG A 550 -1.52 -12.91 0.44
CA ARG A 550 -2.95 -12.94 0.13
C ARG A 550 -3.26 -13.96 -0.95
N ALA A 551 -4.52 -14.39 -0.99
CA ALA A 551 -5.06 -15.19 -2.08
C ALA A 551 -5.97 -14.32 -2.96
N ILE A 552 -5.82 -14.43 -4.28
CA ILE A 552 -6.62 -13.68 -5.24
C ILE A 552 -7.44 -14.67 -6.06
N ASP A 553 -8.77 -14.55 -6.01
CA ASP A 553 -9.67 -15.33 -6.86
C ASP A 553 -9.50 -14.89 -8.33
N VAL A 554 -9.41 -15.86 -9.23
CA VAL A 554 -9.22 -15.59 -10.66
C VAL A 554 -10.38 -14.80 -11.26
N LYS A 555 -11.60 -14.95 -10.75
CA LYS A 555 -12.76 -14.17 -11.20
C LYS A 555 -12.58 -12.68 -10.92
N ASP A 556 -11.97 -12.33 -9.79
CA ASP A 556 -11.67 -10.93 -9.46
C ASP A 556 -10.61 -10.36 -10.42
N LEU A 557 -9.59 -11.15 -10.78
CA LEU A 557 -8.61 -10.76 -11.80
C LEU A 557 -9.25 -10.59 -13.17
N GLU A 558 -10.07 -11.53 -13.62
CA GLU A 558 -10.80 -11.44 -14.89
C GLU A 558 -11.67 -10.19 -14.96
N GLU A 559 -12.37 -9.86 -13.88
CA GLU A 559 -13.19 -8.65 -13.79
C GLU A 559 -12.35 -7.38 -13.89
N ARG A 560 -11.21 -7.32 -13.19
CA ARG A 560 -10.27 -6.18 -13.29
C ARG A 560 -9.67 -6.06 -14.69
N LEU A 561 -9.38 -7.17 -15.36
CA LEU A 561 -8.87 -7.19 -16.74
C LEU A 561 -9.92 -6.71 -17.76
N LYS A 562 -11.20 -7.04 -17.57
CA LYS A 562 -12.31 -6.52 -18.42
C LYS A 562 -12.42 -4.99 -18.33
N ARG A 563 -12.13 -4.39 -17.18
CA ARG A 563 -12.13 -2.93 -17.00
C ARG A 563 -10.98 -2.25 -17.74
N ARG A 564 -9.89 -2.98 -18.04
CA ARG A 564 -8.70 -2.48 -18.74
C ARG A 564 -8.76 -2.66 -20.25
N LYS A 565 -9.30 -3.80 -20.70
CA LYS A 565 -9.49 -4.10 -22.12
C LYS A 565 -10.92 -4.55 -22.35
N ARG A 566 -11.64 -3.87 -23.25
CA ARG A 566 -13.00 -4.27 -23.65
C ARG A 566 -12.98 -5.75 -24.09
N GLY A 567 -13.79 -6.58 -23.44
CA GLY A 567 -13.83 -8.04 -23.66
C GLY A 567 -12.85 -8.87 -22.82
N GLY A 568 -11.91 -8.25 -22.12
CA GLY A 568 -10.95 -8.91 -21.21
C GLY A 568 -10.04 -9.92 -21.91
N VAL A 569 -9.73 -11.02 -21.21
CA VAL A 569 -8.97 -12.18 -21.73
C VAL A 569 -9.82 -13.45 -21.84
N GLY A 570 -11.14 -13.37 -21.60
CA GLY A 570 -11.97 -14.56 -21.42
C GLY A 570 -11.62 -15.28 -20.12
N THR A 571 -11.63 -16.61 -20.14
CA THR A 571 -11.20 -17.43 -18.99
C THR A 571 -9.68 -17.39 -18.90
N LEU A 572 -9.16 -16.95 -17.76
CA LEU A 572 -7.72 -16.85 -17.52
C LEU A 572 -7.10 -18.25 -17.43
N LYS A 573 -6.04 -18.48 -18.22
CA LYS A 573 -5.32 -19.76 -18.28
C LYS A 573 -3.98 -19.68 -17.56
N ARG A 574 -3.28 -18.56 -17.69
CA ARG A 574 -1.91 -18.36 -17.20
C ARG A 574 -1.65 -16.90 -16.83
N VAL A 575 -0.82 -16.70 -15.81
CA VAL A 575 -0.26 -15.40 -15.43
C VAL A 575 1.26 -15.53 -15.43
N ARG A 576 1.94 -14.76 -16.28
CA ARG A 576 3.40 -14.83 -16.45
C ARG A 576 4.05 -13.52 -16.04
N ILE A 577 5.02 -13.59 -15.15
CA ILE A 577 5.90 -12.46 -14.88
C ILE A 577 6.87 -12.34 -16.05
N LEU A 578 6.86 -11.18 -16.70
CA LEU A 578 7.69 -10.90 -17.88
C LEU A 578 8.94 -10.09 -17.55
N GLN A 579 8.96 -9.39 -16.43
CA GLN A 579 10.11 -8.58 -16.04
C GLN A 579 10.13 -8.33 -14.53
N ARG A 580 11.32 -8.48 -13.94
CA ARG A 580 11.63 -8.09 -12.56
C ARG A 580 12.81 -7.11 -12.52
N SER A 581 12.85 -6.24 -11.52
CA SER A 581 14.05 -5.47 -11.15
C SER A 581 15.08 -6.36 -10.45
N VAL A 582 16.28 -5.83 -10.23
CA VAL A 582 17.32 -6.49 -9.42
C VAL A 582 16.84 -6.73 -7.97
N SER A 583 16.00 -5.84 -7.42
CA SER A 583 15.38 -6.00 -6.10
C SER A 583 14.25 -7.05 -6.05
N GLY A 584 13.87 -7.65 -7.17
CA GLY A 584 12.78 -8.62 -7.25
C GLY A 584 11.38 -8.03 -7.51
N ASN A 585 11.25 -6.70 -7.63
CA ASN A 585 10.01 -6.03 -7.98
C ASN A 585 9.53 -6.41 -9.39
N VAL A 586 8.28 -6.86 -9.50
CA VAL A 586 7.63 -7.21 -10.76
C VAL A 586 7.20 -5.94 -11.50
N ASN A 587 7.82 -5.68 -12.65
CA ASN A 587 7.57 -4.48 -13.45
C ASN A 587 6.71 -4.74 -14.69
N LYS A 588 6.53 -6.02 -15.08
CA LYS A 588 5.73 -6.41 -16.25
C LYS A 588 5.13 -7.81 -16.08
N VAL A 589 3.84 -7.95 -16.40
CA VAL A 589 3.08 -9.21 -16.28
C VAL A 589 2.21 -9.43 -17.51
N ALA A 590 2.14 -10.66 -18.00
CA ALA A 590 1.17 -11.10 -19.00
C ALA A 590 0.05 -11.93 -18.38
N PHE A 591 -1.17 -11.65 -18.80
CA PHE A 591 -2.38 -12.41 -18.51
C PHE A 591 -2.86 -13.04 -19.81
N GLU A 592 -2.91 -14.36 -19.84
CA GLU A 592 -3.24 -15.15 -21.03
C GLU A 592 -4.52 -15.93 -20.76
N GLY A 593 -5.54 -15.72 -21.60
CA GLY A 593 -6.83 -16.37 -21.48
C GLY A 593 -7.38 -16.86 -22.81
N THR A 594 -8.58 -17.44 -22.78
CA THR A 594 -9.23 -18.03 -23.96
C THR A 594 -9.51 -17.03 -25.10
N LYS A 595 -9.59 -15.73 -24.80
CA LYS A 595 -9.88 -14.67 -25.79
C LYS A 595 -8.68 -13.78 -26.10
N GLY A 596 -7.48 -14.18 -25.68
CA GLY A 596 -6.22 -13.52 -26.02
C GLY A 596 -5.40 -13.13 -24.80
N ARG A 597 -4.53 -12.14 -25.01
CA ARG A 597 -3.49 -11.73 -24.06
C ARG A 597 -3.62 -10.25 -23.69
N VAL A 598 -3.33 -9.94 -22.43
CA VAL A 598 -3.15 -8.57 -21.91
C VAL A 598 -1.80 -8.52 -21.22
N VAL A 599 -0.98 -7.53 -21.59
CA VAL A 599 0.28 -7.22 -20.90
C VAL A 599 0.08 -5.96 -20.09
N VAL A 600 0.48 -6.02 -18.82
CA VAL A 600 0.39 -4.91 -17.88
C VAL A 600 1.81 -4.59 -17.45
N ASP A 601 2.17 -3.33 -17.62
CA ASP A 601 3.43 -2.76 -17.20
C ASP A 601 3.20 -1.58 -16.25
N LYS A 602 4.31 -0.96 -15.83
CA LYS A 602 4.39 0.12 -14.85
C LYS A 602 3.99 -0.36 -13.45
N GLU A 603 4.70 0.13 -12.44
CA GLU A 603 4.49 -0.29 -11.04
C GLU A 603 3.02 -0.13 -10.60
N ALA A 604 2.43 1.05 -10.80
CA ALA A 604 1.02 1.30 -10.48
C ALA A 604 0.04 0.45 -11.32
N GLY A 605 0.42 0.14 -12.56
CA GLY A 605 -0.37 -0.71 -13.46
C GLY A 605 -0.48 -2.14 -12.92
N VAL A 606 0.66 -2.73 -12.54
CA VAL A 606 0.76 -4.06 -11.94
C VAL A 606 -0.03 -4.11 -10.63
N ARG A 607 0.21 -3.18 -9.70
CA ARG A 607 -0.49 -3.15 -8.40
C ARG A 607 -2.01 -3.06 -8.55
N GLY A 608 -2.49 -2.24 -9.50
CA GLY A 608 -3.91 -2.05 -9.76
C GLY A 608 -4.60 -3.19 -10.52
N VAL A 609 -3.91 -4.27 -10.88
CA VAL A 609 -4.56 -5.52 -11.36
C VAL A 609 -4.68 -6.54 -10.25
N PHE A 610 -3.63 -6.69 -9.43
CA PHE A 610 -3.61 -7.66 -8.34
C PHE A 610 -4.40 -7.20 -7.10
N SER A 611 -4.79 -5.93 -7.00
CA SER A 611 -5.67 -5.45 -5.94
C SER A 611 -6.48 -4.24 -6.40
N THR A 612 -7.69 -4.12 -5.86
CA THR A 612 -8.62 -2.99 -6.05
C THR A 612 -8.26 -1.76 -5.22
N SER A 613 -7.57 -1.93 -4.07
CA SER A 613 -7.10 -0.82 -3.21
C SER A 613 -5.60 -0.58 -3.34
N SER A 614 -5.03 -0.97 -4.49
CA SER A 614 -3.60 -1.11 -4.76
C SER A 614 -2.95 -2.23 -3.95
N LEU A 615 -2.19 -3.09 -4.62
CA LEU A 615 -1.36 -4.09 -3.95
C LEU A 615 -0.36 -3.33 -3.06
N ARG A 616 0.16 -3.91 -1.98
CA ARG A 616 1.08 -3.17 -1.10
C ARG A 616 2.31 -2.68 -1.85
N ASP A 617 2.93 -3.55 -2.64
CA ASP A 617 4.05 -3.24 -3.53
C ASP A 617 4.15 -4.29 -4.66
N THR A 618 5.19 -4.21 -5.50
CA THR A 618 5.41 -5.15 -6.62
C THR A 618 6.49 -6.21 -6.41
N MET A 619 7.22 -6.19 -5.30
CA MET A 619 8.14 -7.26 -4.87
C MET A 619 7.34 -8.43 -4.34
N PHE A 620 6.87 -9.28 -5.25
CA PHE A 620 6.12 -10.48 -4.91
C PHE A 620 6.48 -11.67 -5.79
N LEU A 621 6.12 -12.86 -5.31
CA LEU A 621 6.04 -14.09 -6.09
C LEU A 621 4.57 -14.52 -6.23
N LEU A 622 4.31 -15.33 -7.26
CA LEU A 622 2.99 -15.88 -7.56
C LEU A 622 3.06 -17.40 -7.51
N GLU A 623 2.08 -18.03 -6.88
CA GLU A 623 1.84 -19.47 -7.00
C GLU A 623 0.44 -19.70 -7.53
N ALA A 624 0.36 -20.40 -8.67
CA ALA A 624 -0.88 -20.67 -9.37
C ALA A 624 -1.57 -21.92 -8.81
N GLU A 625 -2.85 -21.77 -8.45
CA GLU A 625 -3.65 -22.86 -7.92
C GLU A 625 -4.71 -23.25 -8.95
N ARG A 626 -4.75 -24.56 -9.23
CA ARG A 626 -5.65 -25.16 -10.22
C ARG A 626 -6.66 -26.10 -9.57
N ASP A 627 -7.84 -26.19 -10.17
CA ASP A 627 -8.83 -27.21 -9.80
C ASP A 627 -8.52 -28.58 -10.44
N ALA A 628 -9.31 -29.60 -10.12
CA ALA A 628 -9.16 -30.95 -10.66
C ALA A 628 -9.28 -31.03 -12.20
N LYS A 629 -9.83 -29.99 -12.85
CA LYS A 629 -9.94 -29.88 -14.31
C LYS A 629 -8.78 -29.07 -14.92
N GLY A 630 -7.77 -28.72 -14.13
CA GLY A 630 -6.63 -27.92 -14.54
C GLY A 630 -6.93 -26.43 -14.73
N ARG A 631 -8.12 -25.94 -14.37
CA ARG A 631 -8.48 -24.53 -14.52
C ARG A 631 -7.81 -23.73 -13.40
N LEU A 632 -7.21 -22.59 -13.76
CA LEU A 632 -6.67 -21.64 -12.78
C LEU A 632 -7.84 -21.08 -11.96
N VAL A 633 -7.79 -21.19 -10.63
CA VAL A 633 -8.87 -20.75 -9.73
C VAL A 633 -8.43 -19.69 -8.74
N GLU A 634 -7.17 -19.71 -8.32
CA GLU A 634 -6.64 -18.79 -7.31
C GLU A 634 -5.16 -18.52 -7.56
N LEU A 635 -4.67 -17.34 -7.17
CA LEU A 635 -3.25 -17.04 -7.06
C LEU A 635 -2.92 -16.79 -5.60
N LEU A 636 -1.95 -17.53 -5.07
CA LEU A 636 -1.30 -17.17 -3.80
C LEU A 636 -0.19 -16.16 -4.11
N VAL A 637 -0.20 -15.05 -3.41
CA VAL A 637 0.75 -13.96 -3.58
C VAL A 637 1.45 -13.72 -2.26
N TYR A 638 2.78 -13.80 -2.28
CA TYR A 638 3.63 -13.46 -1.15
C TYR A 638 4.52 -12.31 -1.57
N GLY A 639 4.52 -11.22 -0.81
CA GLY A 639 5.27 -10.03 -1.14
C GLY A 639 5.90 -9.34 0.07
N GLY A 640 6.74 -8.35 -0.22
CA GLY A 640 7.50 -7.66 0.81
C GLY A 640 7.60 -6.16 0.58
N GLY A 641 7.20 -5.38 1.58
CA GLY A 641 7.21 -3.92 1.52
C GLY A 641 5.82 -3.29 1.38
N TRP A 642 5.84 -1.98 1.19
CA TRP A 642 4.66 -1.13 0.98
C TRP A 642 5.08 0.14 0.23
N GLY A 643 4.66 0.20 -1.04
CA GLY A 643 4.71 1.35 -1.92
C GLY A 643 5.42 1.03 -3.23
N HIS A 644 5.97 2.05 -3.88
CA HIS A 644 6.64 1.88 -5.17
C HIS A 644 8.13 1.53 -5.05
N ASN A 645 8.72 1.62 -3.86
CA ASN A 645 10.12 1.26 -3.56
C ASN A 645 11.17 2.05 -4.37
N VAL A 646 10.88 3.27 -4.84
CA VAL A 646 11.86 4.12 -5.56
C VAL A 646 12.25 5.28 -4.66
N GLY A 647 13.55 5.57 -4.54
CA GLY A 647 14.06 6.63 -3.66
C GLY A 647 14.08 6.20 -2.19
N LEU A 648 13.58 7.05 -1.29
CA LEU A 648 13.70 6.84 0.16
C LEU A 648 12.69 5.81 0.70
N CYS A 649 13.18 4.85 1.49
CA CYS A 649 12.34 3.99 2.31
C CYS A 649 12.11 4.63 3.68
N GLN A 650 10.85 4.87 4.06
CA GLN A 650 10.54 5.59 5.31
C GLN A 650 10.91 4.77 6.57
N TYR A 651 10.54 3.49 6.60
CA TYR A 651 10.97 2.59 7.68
C TYR A 651 12.48 2.34 7.66
N GLY A 652 13.11 2.34 6.48
CA GLY A 652 14.56 2.22 6.36
C GLY A 652 15.30 3.42 6.92
N ALA A 653 14.82 4.64 6.62
CA ALA A 653 15.32 5.87 7.23
C ALA A 653 15.19 5.84 8.76
N LEU A 654 14.08 5.32 9.30
CA LEU A 654 13.94 5.08 10.74
C LEU A 654 15.00 4.10 11.26
N GLY A 655 15.17 2.94 10.63
CA GLY A 655 16.11 1.92 11.08
C GLY A 655 17.55 2.42 11.07
N ARG A 656 17.93 3.16 10.02
CA ARG A 656 19.22 3.84 9.91
C ARG A 656 19.42 4.89 11.00
N ALA A 657 18.39 5.69 11.28
CA ALA A 657 18.43 6.68 12.34
C ALA A 657 18.59 6.04 13.73
N LEU A 658 17.90 4.92 14.00
CA LEU A 658 18.06 4.14 15.23
C LEU A 658 19.45 3.52 15.36
N LYS A 659 20.19 3.38 14.26
CA LYS A 659 21.61 2.98 14.22
C LYS A 659 22.58 4.14 14.29
N GLY A 660 22.10 5.36 14.58
CA GLY A 660 22.92 6.55 14.79
C GLY A 660 23.26 7.33 13.52
N GLN A 661 22.70 6.98 12.36
CA GLN A 661 22.89 7.76 11.14
C GLN A 661 22.07 9.05 11.21
N ASP A 662 22.71 10.18 10.91
CA ASP A 662 22.03 11.47 10.80
C ASP A 662 21.25 11.59 9.48
N PHE A 663 20.38 12.61 9.37
CA PHE A 663 19.55 12.77 8.18
C PHE A 663 20.36 13.00 6.90
N ARG A 664 21.58 13.55 7.01
CA ARG A 664 22.48 13.78 5.86
C ARG A 664 22.95 12.45 5.30
N THR A 665 23.41 11.56 6.17
CA THR A 665 23.84 10.21 5.83
C THR A 665 22.69 9.40 5.24
N ILE A 666 21.50 9.51 5.84
CA ILE A 666 20.27 8.85 5.34
C ILE A 666 19.94 9.34 3.92
N LEU A 667 19.92 10.66 3.68
CA LEU A 667 19.62 11.19 2.35
C LEU A 667 20.69 10.82 1.31
N ALA A 668 21.97 10.85 1.68
CA ALA A 668 23.06 10.45 0.80
C ALA A 668 22.98 8.96 0.41
N HIS A 669 22.49 8.10 1.30
CA HIS A 669 22.26 6.69 1.00
C HIS A 669 21.16 6.46 -0.05
N TYR A 670 20.02 7.16 0.07
CA TYR A 670 18.87 6.96 -0.82
C TYR A 670 18.92 7.80 -2.11
N PHE A 671 19.72 8.87 -2.13
CA PHE A 671 19.90 9.76 -3.27
C PHE A 671 21.39 10.02 -3.53
N PRO A 672 22.16 8.97 -3.88
CA PRO A 672 23.60 9.09 -4.09
C PRO A 672 23.93 10.14 -5.15
N GLY A 673 24.87 11.03 -4.82
CA GLY A 673 25.31 12.12 -5.70
C GLY A 673 24.39 13.35 -5.72
N ALA A 674 23.31 13.39 -4.93
CA ALA A 674 22.55 14.61 -4.71
C ALA A 674 23.20 15.49 -3.62
N ASP A 675 23.25 16.80 -3.87
CA ASP A 675 23.76 17.80 -2.94
C ASP A 675 22.63 18.37 -2.08
N LEU A 676 22.84 18.42 -0.76
CA LEU A 676 21.93 19.11 0.15
C LEU A 676 22.25 20.61 0.17
N LYS A 677 21.30 21.45 -0.25
CA LYS A 677 21.45 22.91 -0.32
C LYS A 677 20.32 23.63 0.42
N ARG A 678 20.63 24.82 0.92
CA ARG A 678 19.63 25.75 1.45
C ARG A 678 19.12 26.62 0.31
N LEU A 679 17.81 26.66 0.13
CA LEU A 679 17.12 27.49 -0.85
C LEU A 679 17.04 28.94 -0.33
N ASP A 680 16.97 29.88 -1.26
CA ASP A 680 16.84 31.30 -0.97
C ASP A 680 15.35 31.69 -1.01
N TYR A 681 14.67 31.57 0.13
CA TYR A 681 13.34 32.11 0.43
C TYR A 681 13.16 32.33 1.95
#